data_AF-A0A9D3TH81-F1
#
_entry.id   AF-A0A9D3TH81-F1
#
_cell.length_a   1.000
_cell.length_b   1.000
_cell.length_c   1.000
_cell.angle_alpha   90.00
_cell.angle_beta   90.00
_cell.angle_gamma   90.00
#
_symmetry.space_group_name_H-M   'P 1'
#
loop_
_entity.id
_entity.type
_entity.pdbx_description
1 polymer ?
#
loop_
_entity_poly.entity_id
_entity_poly.type
_entity_poly.pdbx_seq_one_letter_code
_entity_poly.pdbx_strand_id
1 'polypeptide(L)'
;MTHILGRQDCVESLRRDLTDLQGAVLNVFSRTGPVRFPSWKFPDKLSCNLDLVALLEQYDFVDGEEEFNQHSHIVLLELVIDRLMLLLQSFNAHAELMMGGHRSSPQTRQAAPSVSIGLVVKRYWNNLAQLSSFWHPPQQGKPREIQEAPAERTVKQLKANSKVKTRSPSASSVQSTRSNLSHRSASSTPHLSSQGAGSDAPPRAANIAADTRTVSSQTLNSSLVPCDACTKVQSSLRGVSDALVELCQSQGLPSSLVCFLDAVDGTLGVGRLSATDLAQWAEEQTRDLGRVGKHLAKMRGTVQPLRESLIALEAARDELRARLERAEEQLEREAAGHRADVQRLELRLQEAQSQRQEAVNRQKGEQEELMRSVASLEERNSKLQEQLSLQLENVRILESIKDGLTQELKARQVDQDAFRELEERNKTLETQFSANQILLDKECAKYQSACRQQESMQVKQKALLEQVDILDQECTELQKQLEEGQEGKEELQKKLAQMSEEKNELTTQLKQQKGQMAELQKQKQGLESRVEELQGSVTQLQEEVQELVQRVRLLVAFPELSPAGNAQPQSTGDVLKDMEQQLKANCVRIRVLEQENATLCSSLGKLKERAQLRDLRVISPQQMGLLSKPRDNAGNLGTNSKASNGKGQRAPGVGDGTAGGKAAEDMGPWEQGSLVPPSIYSDTPSKTLSQQTLALPLDLEKDTPKPHPKMPRNIRSRTTGMQPKRK
;
A
#
# COMPACT_ATOMS: atom_id res chain seq x y z
N MET A 1 -14.48 -14.10 48.88
CA MET A 1 -14.84 -12.67 48.98
C MET A 1 -13.83 -11.86 49.79
N THR A 2 -13.15 -12.43 50.79
CA THR A 2 -12.14 -11.75 51.63
C THR A 2 -11.02 -11.04 50.85
N HIS A 3 -10.52 -11.61 49.74
CA HIS A 3 -9.42 -11.05 48.91
C HIS A 3 -9.67 -9.67 48.25
N ILE A 4 -10.80 -9.02 48.53
CA ILE A 4 -11.16 -7.68 48.04
C ILE A 4 -11.10 -6.63 49.17
N LEU A 5 -11.21 -7.05 50.42
CA LEU A 5 -11.15 -6.18 51.59
C LEU A 5 -9.73 -5.60 51.72
N GLY A 6 -9.60 -4.29 51.92
CA GLY A 6 -8.30 -3.62 52.06
C GLY A 6 -7.44 -3.51 50.80
N ARG A 7 -7.94 -3.88 49.60
CA ARG A 7 -7.20 -3.57 48.36
C ARG A 7 -7.13 -2.06 48.10
N GLN A 8 -5.99 -1.60 47.59
CA GLN A 8 -5.77 -0.21 47.16
C GLN A 8 -6.86 0.29 46.20
N ASP A 9 -7.17 -0.45 45.14
CA ASP A 9 -8.17 -0.07 44.13
C ASP A 9 -9.56 0.21 44.72
N CYS A 10 -9.96 -0.58 45.73
CA CYS A 10 -11.21 -0.43 46.45
C CYS A 10 -11.17 0.71 47.46
N VAL A 11 -10.06 0.86 48.21
CA VAL A 11 -9.85 1.98 49.15
C VAL A 11 -9.88 3.31 48.40
N GLU A 12 -9.13 3.44 47.31
CA GLU A 12 -9.16 4.64 46.45
C GLU A 12 -10.54 4.90 45.84
N SER A 13 -11.28 3.87 45.43
CA SER A 13 -12.65 4.06 44.93
C SER A 13 -13.54 4.69 46.00
N LEU A 14 -13.55 4.12 47.21
CA LEU A 14 -14.36 4.65 48.32
C LEU A 14 -13.97 6.10 48.69
N ARG A 15 -12.68 6.47 48.56
CA ARG A 15 -12.20 7.86 48.74
C ARG A 15 -12.78 8.82 47.70
N ARG A 16 -12.85 8.39 46.44
CA ARG A 16 -13.47 9.15 45.33
C ARG A 16 -14.98 9.24 45.54
N ASP A 17 -15.65 8.12 45.81
CA ASP A 17 -17.10 8.05 46.09
C ASP A 17 -17.51 8.97 47.25
N LEU A 18 -16.72 9.01 48.34
CA LEU A 18 -16.92 9.92 49.47
C LEU A 18 -16.79 11.40 49.08
N THR A 19 -15.82 11.72 48.23
CA THR A 19 -15.57 13.10 47.76
C THR A 19 -16.73 13.58 46.89
N ASP A 20 -17.20 12.75 45.96
CA ASP A 20 -18.33 13.05 45.08
C ASP A 20 -19.65 13.15 45.86
N LEU A 21 -19.89 12.24 46.81
CA LEU A 21 -21.05 12.30 47.71
C LEU A 21 -21.04 13.55 48.60
N GLN A 22 -19.87 13.99 49.08
CA GLN A 22 -19.73 15.24 49.81
C GLN A 22 -20.02 16.46 48.92
N GLY A 23 -19.58 16.43 47.65
CA GLY A 23 -19.97 17.42 46.64
C GLY A 23 -21.48 17.50 46.43
N ALA A 24 -22.16 16.34 46.34
CA ALA A 24 -23.61 16.25 46.25
C ALA A 24 -24.32 16.81 47.51
N VAL A 25 -23.84 16.47 48.71
CA VAL A 25 -24.36 17.00 49.99
C VAL A 25 -24.23 18.53 50.03
N LEU A 26 -23.08 19.08 49.65
CA LEU A 26 -22.85 20.53 49.60
C LEU A 26 -23.78 21.23 48.59
N ASN A 27 -24.06 20.60 47.44
CA ASN A 27 -25.03 21.11 46.47
C ASN A 27 -26.44 21.23 47.08
N VAL A 28 -26.91 20.22 47.82
CA VAL A 28 -28.21 20.28 48.51
C VAL A 28 -28.19 21.30 49.66
N PHE A 29 -27.13 21.35 50.46
CA PHE A 29 -26.95 22.34 51.52
C PHE A 29 -26.97 23.78 51.03
N SER A 30 -26.56 24.07 49.77
CA SER A 30 -26.71 25.41 49.18
C SER A 30 -28.17 25.89 49.09
N ARG A 31 -29.14 24.96 49.12
CA ARG A 31 -30.59 25.22 49.03
C ARG A 31 -31.33 25.01 50.36
N THR A 32 -30.85 24.11 51.21
CA THR A 32 -31.51 23.73 52.48
C THR A 32 -30.86 24.34 53.72
N GLY A 33 -29.62 24.83 53.61
CA GLY A 33 -28.71 25.00 54.74
C GLY A 33 -28.19 23.67 55.30
N PRO A 34 -27.20 23.69 56.22
CA PRO A 34 -26.62 22.47 56.80
C PRO A 34 -27.63 21.72 57.68
N VAL A 35 -27.98 20.49 57.27
CA VAL A 35 -28.99 19.67 57.95
C VAL A 35 -28.34 18.85 59.09
N ARG A 36 -28.82 19.06 60.32
CA ARG A 36 -28.18 18.57 61.54
C ARG A 36 -28.77 17.25 62.04
N PHE A 37 -28.18 16.14 61.63
CA PHE A 37 -28.42 14.81 62.20
C PHE A 37 -27.11 14.20 62.74
N PRO A 38 -27.17 13.28 63.72
CA PRO A 38 -26.01 12.50 64.15
C PRO A 38 -25.41 11.69 62.99
N SER A 39 -24.11 11.44 63.04
CA SER A 39 -23.44 10.58 62.08
C SER A 39 -23.77 9.10 62.31
N TRP A 40 -23.92 8.36 61.21
CA TRP A 40 -23.99 6.91 61.18
C TRP A 40 -22.69 6.28 61.68
N LYS A 41 -21.53 6.78 61.21
CA LYS A 41 -20.20 6.28 61.60
C LYS A 41 -19.76 6.77 62.99
N PHE A 42 -20.11 8.00 63.35
CA PHE A 42 -19.72 8.64 64.61
C PHE A 42 -20.95 9.21 65.35
N PRO A 43 -21.76 8.39 66.04
CA PRO A 43 -23.04 8.84 66.64
C PRO A 43 -22.92 9.95 67.69
N ASP A 44 -21.71 10.20 68.20
CA ASP A 44 -21.32 11.33 69.06
C ASP A 44 -21.21 12.67 68.32
N LYS A 45 -21.08 12.65 66.99
CA LYS A 45 -20.86 13.82 66.12
C LYS A 45 -22.06 14.08 65.21
N LEU A 46 -22.21 15.31 64.74
CA LEU A 46 -23.14 15.64 63.66
C LEU A 46 -22.52 15.28 62.32
N SER A 47 -23.27 14.58 61.46
CA SER A 47 -22.80 14.18 60.12
C SER A 47 -22.40 15.40 59.27
N CYS A 48 -23.17 16.49 59.34
CA CYS A 48 -22.85 17.75 58.67
C CYS A 48 -21.58 18.46 59.16
N ASN A 49 -20.98 18.02 60.27
CA ASN A 49 -19.78 18.61 60.89
C ASN A 49 -18.57 17.66 60.85
N LEU A 50 -18.63 16.53 60.13
CA LEU A 50 -17.45 15.69 59.95
C LEU A 50 -16.44 16.38 59.02
N ASP A 51 -15.20 16.51 59.49
CA ASP A 51 -14.07 16.88 58.63
C ASP A 51 -13.70 15.69 57.75
N LEU A 52 -14.24 15.68 56.53
CA LEU A 52 -13.99 14.60 55.59
C LEU A 52 -12.55 14.63 55.03
N VAL A 53 -11.87 15.79 55.04
CA VAL A 53 -10.48 15.88 54.56
C VAL A 53 -9.58 15.15 55.53
N ALA A 54 -9.66 15.50 56.83
CA ALA A 54 -8.89 14.82 57.87
C ALA A 54 -9.26 13.33 58.00
N LEU A 55 -10.53 12.95 57.80
CA LEU A 55 -10.93 11.53 57.80
C LEU A 55 -10.40 10.78 56.57
N LEU A 56 -10.36 11.39 55.38
CA LEU A 56 -9.72 10.77 54.22
C LEU A 56 -8.21 10.65 54.47
N GLU A 57 -7.52 11.70 54.91
CA GLU A 57 -6.09 11.62 55.25
C GLU A 57 -5.79 10.53 56.32
N GLN A 58 -6.70 10.34 57.29
CA GLN A 58 -6.56 9.31 58.33
C GLN A 58 -6.73 7.86 57.82
N TYR A 59 -7.59 7.63 56.82
CA TYR A 59 -7.92 6.28 56.32
C TYR A 59 -7.52 6.11 54.85
N ASP A 60 -6.26 6.42 54.51
CA ASP A 60 -5.67 6.12 53.20
C ASP A 60 -5.16 4.67 53.10
N PHE A 61 -4.71 4.27 51.90
CA PHE A 61 -4.03 3.00 51.68
C PHE A 61 -2.54 3.11 52.06
N VAL A 62 -2.02 2.10 52.77
CA VAL A 62 -0.63 2.00 53.22
C VAL A 62 -0.01 0.68 52.75
N ASP A 63 1.05 0.75 51.94
CA ASP A 63 1.75 -0.44 51.46
C ASP A 63 2.27 -1.33 52.61
N GLY A 64 1.88 -2.60 52.60
CA GLY A 64 2.29 -3.61 53.57
C GLY A 64 1.39 -3.78 54.80
N GLU A 65 0.50 -2.84 55.12
CA GLU A 65 -0.35 -2.90 56.33
C GLU A 65 -1.75 -3.48 56.03
N GLU A 66 -1.85 -4.77 55.73
CA GLU A 66 -3.12 -5.38 55.30
C GLU A 66 -4.27 -5.20 56.31
N GLU A 67 -4.03 -5.39 57.61
CA GLU A 67 -5.06 -5.21 58.65
C GLU A 67 -5.55 -3.75 58.75
N PHE A 68 -4.64 -2.78 58.62
CA PHE A 68 -4.99 -1.36 58.59
C PHE A 68 -5.80 -1.02 57.34
N ASN A 69 -5.39 -1.49 56.17
CA ASN A 69 -6.12 -1.27 54.93
C ASN A 69 -7.51 -1.90 54.95
N GLN A 70 -7.66 -3.11 55.53
CA GLN A 70 -8.98 -3.73 55.76
C GLN A 70 -9.84 -2.87 56.71
N HIS A 71 -9.26 -2.29 57.77
CA HIS A 71 -9.97 -1.35 58.64
C HIS A 71 -10.38 -0.06 57.92
N SER A 72 -9.47 0.58 57.19
CA SER A 72 -9.73 1.79 56.37
C SER A 72 -10.84 1.53 55.36
N HIS A 73 -10.82 0.40 54.64
CA HIS A 73 -11.89 -0.01 53.72
C HIS A 73 -13.26 -0.08 54.41
N ILE A 74 -13.35 -0.67 55.61
CA ILE A 74 -14.60 -0.75 56.38
C ILE A 74 -15.06 0.65 56.84
N VAL A 75 -14.15 1.48 57.36
CA VAL A 75 -14.49 2.83 57.85
C VAL A 75 -14.93 3.75 56.71
N LEU A 76 -14.27 3.70 55.55
CA LEU A 76 -14.67 4.44 54.35
C LEU A 76 -16.05 3.98 53.86
N LEU A 77 -16.33 2.67 53.86
CA LEU A 77 -17.65 2.14 53.48
C LEU A 77 -18.77 2.59 54.46
N GLU A 78 -18.50 2.60 55.76
CA GLU A 78 -19.43 3.16 56.76
C GLU A 78 -19.62 4.68 56.60
N LEU A 79 -18.58 5.41 56.18
CA LEU A 79 -18.69 6.83 55.81
C LEU A 79 -19.49 7.03 54.51
N VAL A 80 -19.45 6.12 53.54
CA VAL A 80 -20.30 6.18 52.34
C VAL A 80 -21.77 6.06 52.75
N ILE A 81 -22.10 5.13 53.64
CA ILE A 81 -23.45 5.01 54.23
C ILE A 81 -23.84 6.29 54.97
N ASP A 82 -22.92 6.90 55.72
CA ASP A 82 -23.12 8.17 56.41
C ASP A 82 -23.44 9.34 55.45
N ARG A 83 -22.64 9.51 54.39
CA ARG A 83 -22.86 10.56 53.38
C ARG A 83 -24.17 10.35 52.63
N LEU A 84 -24.51 9.11 52.24
CA LEU A 84 -25.78 8.76 51.61
C LEU A 84 -26.99 9.05 52.52
N MET A 85 -26.88 8.73 53.81
CA MET A 85 -27.91 9.04 54.81
C MET A 85 -28.10 10.55 54.99
N LEU A 86 -27.01 11.31 55.09
CA LEU A 86 -27.05 12.77 55.17
C LEU A 86 -27.67 13.38 53.90
N LEU A 87 -27.28 12.90 52.72
CA LEU A 87 -27.82 13.36 51.43
C LEU A 87 -29.33 13.10 51.33
N LEU A 88 -29.79 11.91 51.72
CA LEU A 88 -31.20 11.52 51.76
C LEU A 88 -32.02 12.37 52.76
N GLN A 89 -31.46 12.63 53.95
CA GLN A 89 -32.04 13.53 54.94
C GLN A 89 -32.10 14.99 54.43
N SER A 90 -31.14 15.39 53.61
CA SER A 90 -31.07 16.73 53.00
C SER A 90 -32.09 16.88 51.87
N PHE A 91 -32.26 15.86 51.02
CA PHE A 91 -33.36 15.83 50.05
C PHE A 91 -34.73 15.84 50.75
N ASN A 92 -34.88 15.17 51.90
CA ASN A 92 -36.10 15.27 52.71
C ASN A 92 -36.34 16.69 53.22
N ALA A 93 -35.32 17.38 53.73
CA ALA A 93 -35.43 18.78 54.13
C ALA A 93 -35.79 19.70 52.95
N HIS A 94 -35.25 19.43 51.75
CA HIS A 94 -35.59 20.17 50.54
C HIS A 94 -37.06 19.94 50.12
N ALA A 95 -37.57 18.71 50.20
CA ALA A 95 -38.97 18.41 49.94
C ALA A 95 -39.91 19.07 50.97
N GLU A 96 -39.56 19.04 52.26
CA GLU A 96 -40.32 19.72 53.32
C GLU A 96 -40.35 21.26 53.16
N LEU A 97 -39.31 21.86 52.56
CA LEU A 97 -39.31 23.28 52.16
C LEU A 97 -40.18 23.54 50.92
N MET A 98 -40.06 22.71 49.87
CA MET A 98 -40.78 22.86 48.61
C MET A 98 -42.30 22.65 48.73
N MET A 99 -42.74 21.87 49.74
CA MET A 99 -44.16 21.69 50.09
C MET A 99 -44.85 22.96 50.61
N GLY A 100 -44.10 24.03 50.89
CA GLY A 100 -44.58 25.23 51.55
C GLY A 100 -44.80 24.97 53.05
N GLY A 101 -43.94 25.54 53.90
CA GLY A 101 -43.77 25.17 55.32
C GLY A 101 -44.95 25.46 56.27
N HIS A 102 -46.15 25.00 55.98
CA HIS A 102 -47.37 25.20 56.76
C HIS A 102 -47.56 24.17 57.88
N ARG A 103 -46.45 23.70 58.49
CA ARG A 103 -46.43 22.96 59.76
C ARG A 103 -45.05 23.02 60.41
N SER A 104 -45.04 23.48 61.67
CA SER A 104 -43.93 23.53 62.65
C SER A 104 -43.13 24.84 62.72
N SER A 105 -43.11 25.38 63.94
CA SER A 105 -42.27 26.49 64.41
C SER A 105 -40.79 26.31 64.07
N PRO A 106 -40.00 27.39 63.89
CA PRO A 106 -38.57 27.30 64.10
C PRO A 106 -38.29 26.80 65.54
N GLN A 107 -37.40 25.81 65.64
CA GLN A 107 -36.92 25.19 66.87
C GLN A 107 -37.98 24.48 67.74
N THR A 108 -37.50 23.66 68.68
CA THR A 108 -38.27 23.04 69.78
C THR A 108 -39.33 21.99 69.39
N ARG A 109 -38.97 21.04 68.51
CA ARG A 109 -39.35 19.63 68.71
C ARG A 109 -38.18 18.70 68.40
N GLN A 110 -37.57 18.16 69.46
CA GLN A 110 -36.68 17.00 69.37
C GLN A 110 -37.54 15.76 69.05
N ALA A 111 -37.89 15.57 67.78
CA ALA A 111 -38.17 14.22 67.30
C ALA A 111 -36.87 13.43 67.48
N ALA A 112 -36.92 12.31 68.21
CA ALA A 112 -35.73 11.53 68.53
C ALA A 112 -34.95 11.18 67.26
N PRO A 113 -33.61 11.30 67.24
CA PRO A 113 -32.82 11.05 66.05
C PRO A 113 -32.85 9.56 65.69
N SER A 114 -33.78 9.18 64.82
CA SER A 114 -33.95 7.80 64.38
C SER A 114 -32.84 7.44 63.39
N VAL A 115 -31.71 6.94 63.91
CA VAL A 115 -30.54 6.47 63.13
C VAL A 115 -30.90 5.32 62.17
N SER A 116 -32.06 4.66 62.37
CA SER A 116 -32.61 3.65 61.49
C SER A 116 -32.84 4.15 60.05
N ILE A 117 -32.00 3.68 59.12
CA ILE A 117 -32.08 3.89 57.67
C ILE A 117 -33.51 3.74 57.14
N GLY A 118 -34.20 2.64 57.51
CA GLY A 118 -35.57 2.37 57.04
C GLY A 118 -36.61 3.42 57.43
N LEU A 119 -36.43 4.15 58.54
CA LEU A 119 -37.33 5.24 58.94
C LEU A 119 -37.02 6.52 58.16
N VAL A 120 -35.75 6.80 57.89
CA VAL A 120 -35.31 7.93 57.06
C VAL A 120 -35.80 7.75 55.62
N VAL A 121 -35.57 6.58 55.01
CA VAL A 121 -36.06 6.23 53.66
C VAL A 121 -37.59 6.35 53.60
N LYS A 122 -38.33 5.79 54.57
CA LYS A 122 -39.79 5.86 54.61
C LYS A 122 -40.33 7.29 54.77
N ARG A 123 -39.68 8.14 55.58
CA ARG A 123 -40.05 9.57 55.71
C ARG A 123 -39.81 10.31 54.39
N TYR A 124 -38.64 10.14 53.78
CA TYR A 124 -38.32 10.75 52.50
C TYR A 124 -39.32 10.35 51.41
N TRP A 125 -39.58 9.05 51.26
CA TRP A 125 -40.56 8.56 50.28
C TRP A 125 -41.96 9.13 50.49
N ASN A 126 -42.44 9.16 51.74
CA ASN A 126 -43.76 9.73 52.06
C ASN A 126 -43.85 11.22 51.70
N ASN A 127 -42.79 11.99 51.95
CA ASN A 127 -42.74 13.41 51.63
C ASN A 127 -42.58 13.65 50.12
N LEU A 128 -41.81 12.83 49.41
CA LEU A 128 -41.67 12.87 47.96
C LEU A 128 -42.99 12.54 47.25
N ALA A 129 -43.74 11.54 47.75
CA ALA A 129 -45.07 11.21 47.26
C ALA A 129 -46.06 12.36 47.47
N GLN A 130 -46.05 13.01 48.64
CA GLN A 130 -46.84 14.21 48.90
C GLN A 130 -46.45 15.38 47.99
N LEU A 131 -45.15 15.60 47.75
CA LEU A 131 -44.65 16.60 46.81
C LEU A 131 -45.13 16.31 45.38
N SER A 132 -45.09 15.06 44.90
CA SER A 132 -45.66 14.70 43.59
C SER A 132 -47.17 14.97 43.52
N SER A 133 -47.89 14.78 44.62
CA SER A 133 -49.32 15.09 44.73
C SER A 133 -49.62 16.59 44.70
N PHE A 134 -48.64 17.43 45.04
CA PHE A 134 -48.74 18.90 44.99
C PHE A 134 -48.48 19.47 43.59
N TRP A 135 -47.64 18.80 42.78
CA TRP A 135 -47.27 19.24 41.42
C TRP A 135 -48.17 18.67 40.31
N HIS A 136 -49.05 17.70 40.60
CA HIS A 136 -50.11 17.30 39.68
C HIS A 136 -51.34 18.21 39.84
N PRO A 137 -51.75 18.97 38.80
CA PRO A 137 -53.04 19.66 38.82
C PRO A 137 -54.18 18.62 38.84
N PRO A 138 -55.28 18.87 39.56
CA PRO A 138 -56.46 18.01 39.47
C PRO A 138 -57.04 18.12 38.04
N GLN A 139 -56.94 17.04 37.26
CA GLN A 139 -57.65 16.95 35.98
C GLN A 139 -59.17 17.04 36.21
N GLN A 140 -59.85 17.79 35.36
CA GLN A 140 -61.22 18.24 35.61
C GLN A 140 -62.25 17.09 35.59
N GLY A 141 -63.09 17.05 36.63
CA GLY A 141 -64.08 15.99 36.89
C GLY A 141 -65.53 16.45 36.94
N LYS A 142 -65.93 17.42 36.11
CA LYS A 142 -67.26 18.08 36.03
C LYS A 142 -67.65 18.98 37.23
N PRO A 143 -68.47 20.02 37.01
CA PRO A 143 -69.12 20.75 38.09
C PRO A 143 -70.33 19.96 38.65
N ARG A 144 -70.47 19.96 39.97
CA ARG A 144 -71.74 19.85 40.69
C ARG A 144 -71.81 21.02 41.65
N GLU A 145 -72.72 21.95 41.39
CA GLU A 145 -74.06 21.98 41.98
C GLU A 145 -74.01 22.37 43.46
N ILE A 146 -74.67 23.49 43.75
CA ILE A 146 -74.88 23.98 45.11
C ILE A 146 -75.81 23.00 45.82
N GLN A 147 -75.31 22.37 46.89
CA GLN A 147 -76.18 21.89 47.96
C GLN A 147 -75.66 22.42 49.29
N GLU A 148 -76.61 22.83 50.12
CA GLU A 148 -76.37 23.48 51.40
C GLU A 148 -75.92 22.47 52.46
N ALA A 149 -75.52 22.98 53.62
CA ALA A 149 -75.10 22.14 54.74
C ALA A 149 -76.25 21.22 55.24
N PRO A 150 -75.91 20.21 56.03
CA PRO A 150 -76.15 20.45 57.45
C PRO A 150 -74.92 20.25 58.32
N ALA A 151 -74.83 21.07 59.37
CA ALA A 151 -73.95 20.84 60.50
C ALA A 151 -74.54 19.76 61.44
N GLU A 152 -73.78 19.46 62.50
CA GLU A 152 -74.16 18.63 63.66
C GLU A 152 -74.29 17.11 63.45
N ARG A 153 -73.41 16.35 64.15
CA ARG A 153 -73.87 15.56 65.32
C ARG A 153 -72.76 15.18 66.31
N THR A 154 -72.78 15.87 67.46
CA THR A 154 -72.76 15.26 68.80
C THR A 154 -71.48 14.56 69.31
N VAL A 155 -70.54 15.39 69.77
CA VAL A 155 -70.03 15.46 71.17
C VAL A 155 -70.37 14.30 72.14
N LYS A 156 -69.32 13.67 72.69
CA LYS A 156 -69.10 13.22 74.10
C LYS A 156 -67.66 12.67 74.19
N GLN A 157 -66.89 12.79 75.28
CA GLN A 157 -67.15 13.16 76.68
C GLN A 157 -66.35 14.42 77.11
N LEU A 158 -66.95 15.36 77.85
CA LEU A 158 -66.77 15.63 79.29
C LEU A 158 -65.30 15.89 79.74
N LYS A 159 -64.88 17.11 80.14
CA LYS A 159 -65.35 18.06 81.20
C LYS A 159 -64.81 17.78 82.62
N ALA A 160 -63.77 18.51 83.03
CA ALA A 160 -63.54 19.04 84.39
C ALA A 160 -62.24 19.89 84.37
N ASN A 161 -62.09 21.01 85.09
CA ASN A 161 -63.09 21.91 85.67
C ASN A 161 -62.48 23.33 85.78
N SER A 162 -63.29 24.39 85.83
CA SER A 162 -62.79 25.78 85.92
C SER A 162 -62.77 26.29 87.36
N LYS A 163 -61.69 26.97 87.80
CA LYS A 163 -61.83 28.23 88.57
C LYS A 163 -60.56 29.05 88.75
N VAL A 164 -60.79 30.37 88.83
CA VAL A 164 -59.87 31.44 89.21
C VAL A 164 -59.29 31.23 90.61
N LYS A 165 -57.98 31.45 90.79
CA LYS A 165 -57.48 32.22 91.94
C LYS A 165 -56.06 32.80 91.72
N THR A 166 -55.96 34.11 91.92
CA THR A 166 -54.70 34.78 92.27
C THR A 166 -54.20 34.28 93.63
N ARG A 167 -52.89 33.98 93.73
CA ARG A 167 -52.07 34.18 94.94
C ARG A 167 -50.59 34.07 94.57
N SER A 168 -49.77 34.89 95.23
CA SER A 168 -48.32 34.81 95.20
C SER A 168 -47.80 33.65 96.06
N PRO A 169 -46.59 33.14 95.78
CA PRO A 169 -45.77 32.44 96.76
C PRO A 169 -44.77 33.41 97.42
N SER A 170 -44.61 33.28 98.73
CA SER A 170 -43.46 33.81 99.47
C SER A 170 -43.05 32.75 100.48
N ALA A 171 -41.88 32.15 100.30
CA ALA A 171 -41.32 31.17 101.22
C ALA A 171 -39.80 31.18 101.13
N SER A 172 -39.17 31.51 102.26
CA SER A 172 -37.73 31.54 102.51
C SER A 172 -37.14 30.15 102.74
N SER A 173 -35.87 29.95 102.37
CA SER A 173 -34.79 29.34 103.19
C SER A 173 -33.58 28.94 102.34
N VAL A 174 -32.32 28.88 102.81
CA VAL A 174 -31.55 29.58 103.87
C VAL A 174 -30.12 28.98 103.83
N GLN A 175 -29.10 29.65 104.42
CA GLN A 175 -27.73 29.16 104.68
C GLN A 175 -26.77 28.91 103.47
N SER A 176 -25.44 28.92 103.62
CA SER A 176 -24.52 29.72 104.48
C SER A 176 -23.06 29.28 104.29
N THR A 177 -22.09 30.21 104.28
CA THR A 177 -20.83 30.25 105.09
C THR A 177 -20.03 31.53 104.74
N ARG A 178 -19.69 32.41 105.71
CA ARG A 178 -18.41 32.50 106.49
C ARG A 178 -17.15 32.81 105.64
N SER A 179 -16.18 33.63 106.05
CA SER A 179 -15.97 34.54 107.22
C SER A 179 -14.65 35.35 106.99
N ASN A 180 -14.25 36.45 107.64
CA ASN A 180 -14.03 36.67 109.10
C ASN A 180 -13.58 38.13 109.42
N LEU A 181 -13.96 38.67 110.60
CA LEU A 181 -13.19 39.54 111.55
C LEU A 181 -12.60 40.91 111.07
N SER A 182 -12.36 41.95 111.91
CA SER A 182 -12.18 42.08 113.37
C SER A 182 -12.71 43.41 113.97
N HIS A 183 -13.15 43.36 115.24
CA HIS A 183 -13.08 44.33 116.38
C HIS A 183 -12.91 45.87 116.17
N ARG A 184 -13.45 46.78 117.01
CA ARG A 184 -14.16 46.75 118.33
C ARG A 184 -15.16 47.96 118.39
N SER A 185 -15.65 48.61 119.46
CA SER A 185 -15.37 48.70 120.91
C SER A 185 -16.66 49.06 121.74
N ALA A 186 -16.54 49.75 122.89
CA ALA A 186 -17.63 50.20 123.80
C ALA A 186 -17.30 51.59 124.42
N SER A 187 -18.12 52.31 125.20
CA SER A 187 -19.33 52.04 126.04
C SER A 187 -20.21 53.34 126.11
N SER A 188 -21.13 53.69 127.05
CA SER A 188 -21.54 53.19 128.39
C SER A 188 -22.94 53.75 128.82
N THR A 189 -23.37 53.48 130.07
CA THR A 189 -24.56 54.07 130.78
C THR A 189 -24.25 54.21 132.29
N PRO A 190 -24.99 55.01 133.12
CA PRO A 190 -26.07 54.41 133.93
C PRO A 190 -27.23 55.31 134.45
N HIS A 191 -28.43 54.71 134.58
CA HIS A 191 -29.41 54.67 135.70
C HIS A 191 -29.88 55.91 136.54
N LEU A 192 -31.00 55.69 137.27
CA LEU A 192 -31.86 56.63 138.04
C LEU A 192 -31.31 57.06 139.43
N SER A 193 -31.76 58.22 139.97
CA SER A 193 -32.67 58.29 141.16
C SER A 193 -32.97 59.70 141.77
N SER A 194 -34.26 59.93 142.08
CA SER A 194 -34.81 60.49 143.35
C SER A 194 -34.43 61.88 143.96
N GLN A 195 -35.45 62.77 144.01
CA GLN A 195 -35.82 63.72 145.09
C GLN A 195 -34.95 64.97 145.40
N GLY A 196 -35.60 65.98 146.01
CA GLY A 196 -35.07 67.32 146.34
C GLY A 196 -35.62 68.39 145.37
N ALA A 197 -36.60 69.24 145.67
CA ALA A 197 -36.74 70.26 146.74
C ALA A 197 -35.96 71.57 146.44
N GLY A 198 -36.67 72.70 146.44
CA GLY A 198 -36.27 73.96 145.78
C GLY A 198 -37.27 74.25 144.65
N SER A 199 -38.36 75.00 144.84
CA SER A 199 -38.44 76.40 145.29
C SER A 199 -37.50 77.33 144.52
N ASP A 200 -38.03 77.94 143.45
CA ASP A 200 -38.21 79.40 143.48
C ASP A 200 -39.41 79.82 142.63
N ALA A 201 -40.30 80.60 143.24
CA ALA A 201 -41.47 81.20 142.60
C ALA A 201 -41.15 82.66 142.22
N PRO A 202 -41.82 83.26 141.22
CA PRO A 202 -41.42 84.57 140.70
C PRO A 202 -41.58 85.69 141.76
N PRO A 203 -40.79 86.79 141.65
CA PRO A 203 -40.74 87.85 142.66
C PRO A 203 -42.01 88.70 142.70
N ARG A 204 -43.04 88.19 143.37
CA ARG A 204 -44.16 89.00 143.91
C ARG A 204 -43.68 89.73 145.17
N ALA A 205 -42.83 90.73 144.98
CA ALA A 205 -42.60 91.76 145.99
C ALA A 205 -43.89 92.59 146.13
N ALA A 206 -44.79 92.15 147.01
CA ALA A 206 -46.02 92.88 147.29
C ALA A 206 -45.67 94.23 147.93
N ASN A 207 -46.25 95.31 147.41
CA ASN A 207 -46.27 96.59 148.12
C ASN A 207 -47.14 96.42 149.37
N ILE A 208 -46.53 96.04 150.49
CA ILE A 208 -47.12 96.21 151.81
C ILE A 208 -47.15 97.72 152.06
N ALA A 209 -48.26 98.34 151.69
CA ALA A 209 -48.56 99.71 152.09
C ALA A 209 -48.51 99.75 153.63
N ALA A 210 -47.66 100.61 154.18
CA ALA A 210 -47.58 100.79 155.61
C ALA A 210 -48.96 101.22 156.15
N ASP A 211 -49.30 100.68 157.33
CA ASP A 211 -50.63 100.73 157.94
C ASP A 211 -51.31 102.11 157.80
N THR A 212 -52.43 102.13 157.09
CA THR A 212 -53.30 103.31 157.06
C THR A 212 -53.79 103.57 158.47
N ARG A 213 -53.50 104.76 159.02
CA ARG A 213 -54.05 105.24 160.31
C ARG A 213 -55.49 104.77 160.45
N THR A 214 -55.74 103.88 161.40
CA THR A 214 -56.99 103.13 161.53
C THR A 214 -58.10 104.01 162.13
N VAL A 215 -58.48 105.06 161.40
CA VAL A 215 -59.59 105.94 161.76
C VAL A 215 -60.88 105.20 161.41
N SER A 216 -61.36 104.40 162.35
CA SER A 216 -62.64 103.71 162.28
C SER A 216 -63.80 104.71 162.34
N SER A 217 -64.13 105.29 161.18
CA SER A 217 -65.24 106.26 161.01
C SER A 217 -66.40 105.70 160.19
N GLN A 218 -66.41 104.40 159.86
CA GLN A 218 -67.63 103.70 159.49
C GLN A 218 -68.41 103.31 160.74
N THR A 219 -69.54 104.00 160.97
CA THR A 219 -70.57 103.51 161.89
C THR A 219 -71.36 102.38 161.22
N LEU A 220 -72.05 101.55 162.00
CA LEU A 220 -72.85 100.43 161.47
C LEU A 220 -73.77 100.85 160.30
N ASN A 221 -74.35 102.06 160.36
CA ASN A 221 -75.24 102.57 159.32
C ASN A 221 -74.56 102.83 157.96
N SER A 222 -73.27 103.15 157.90
CA SER A 222 -72.57 103.35 156.62
C SER A 222 -72.02 102.06 156.00
N SER A 223 -72.04 100.93 156.74
CA SER A 223 -71.74 99.61 156.17
C SER A 223 -72.89 99.06 155.28
N LEU A 224 -74.09 99.65 155.36
CA LEU A 224 -75.31 99.15 154.72
C LEU A 224 -75.58 99.75 153.31
N VAL A 225 -74.66 100.56 152.79
CA VAL A 225 -74.78 101.22 151.48
C VAL A 225 -73.50 100.99 150.67
N PRO A 226 -73.57 100.42 149.44
CA PRO A 226 -72.39 100.27 148.58
C PRO A 226 -71.76 101.63 148.25
N CYS A 227 -70.43 101.70 148.22
CA CYS A 227 -69.73 102.89 147.75
C CYS A 227 -69.51 102.83 146.23
N ASP A 228 -69.43 104.00 145.58
CA ASP A 228 -69.26 104.12 144.12
C ASP A 228 -68.09 103.31 143.56
N ALA A 229 -67.01 103.12 144.34
CA ALA A 229 -65.87 102.31 143.94
C ALA A 229 -66.25 100.82 143.80
N CYS A 230 -66.99 100.26 144.75
CA CYS A 230 -67.50 98.89 144.66
C CYS A 230 -68.46 98.72 143.47
N THR A 231 -69.36 99.68 143.26
CA THR A 231 -70.31 99.64 142.12
C THR A 231 -69.57 99.68 140.77
N LYS A 232 -68.54 100.54 140.63
CA LYS A 232 -67.70 100.63 139.42
C LYS A 232 -66.83 99.38 139.18
N VAL A 233 -66.37 98.72 140.25
CA VAL A 233 -65.67 97.43 140.15
C VAL A 233 -66.64 96.33 139.73
N GLN A 234 -67.84 96.25 140.30
CA GLN A 234 -68.86 95.26 139.92
C GLN A 234 -69.35 95.42 138.47
N SER A 235 -69.54 96.65 137.98
CA SER A 235 -69.93 96.88 136.58
C SER A 235 -68.80 96.58 135.59
N SER A 236 -67.54 96.88 135.95
CA SER A 236 -66.37 96.46 135.17
C SER A 236 -66.24 94.92 135.14
N LEU A 237 -66.47 94.25 136.27
CA LEU A 237 -66.42 92.80 136.38
C LEU A 237 -67.53 92.12 135.56
N ARG A 238 -68.71 92.75 135.44
CA ARG A 238 -69.77 92.34 134.51
C ARG A 238 -69.31 92.41 133.07
N GLY A 239 -68.82 93.55 132.58
CA GLY A 239 -68.34 93.66 131.19
C GLY A 239 -67.24 92.65 130.82
N VAL A 240 -66.35 92.31 131.76
CA VAL A 240 -65.35 91.24 131.58
C VAL A 240 -66.01 89.84 131.55
N SER A 241 -67.08 89.64 132.31
CA SER A 241 -67.82 88.38 132.36
C SER A 241 -68.64 88.14 131.10
N ASP A 242 -69.35 89.15 130.63
CA ASP A 242 -70.17 89.07 129.42
C ASP A 242 -69.28 88.75 128.20
N ALA A 243 -68.12 89.38 128.09
CA ALA A 243 -67.12 89.07 127.07
C ALA A 243 -66.53 87.65 127.19
N LEU A 244 -66.39 87.11 128.41
CA LEU A 244 -65.94 85.73 128.64
C LEU A 244 -67.04 84.70 128.31
N VAL A 245 -68.31 85.04 128.56
CA VAL A 245 -69.49 84.29 128.13
C VAL A 245 -69.56 84.21 126.61
N GLU A 246 -69.50 85.37 125.93
CA GLU A 246 -69.47 85.44 124.46
C GLU A 246 -68.29 84.67 123.87
N LEU A 247 -67.10 84.79 124.46
CA LEU A 247 -65.92 84.02 124.05
C LEU A 247 -66.18 82.52 124.17
N CYS A 248 -66.70 82.04 125.29
CA CYS A 248 -67.03 80.62 125.46
C CYS A 248 -68.04 80.15 124.40
N GLN A 249 -69.14 80.88 124.22
CA GLN A 249 -70.17 80.56 123.22
C GLN A 249 -69.61 80.52 121.79
N SER A 250 -68.78 81.51 121.41
CA SER A 250 -68.15 81.58 120.08
C SER A 250 -67.22 80.39 119.77
N GLN A 251 -66.64 79.78 120.80
CA GLN A 251 -65.77 78.60 120.68
C GLN A 251 -66.51 77.27 120.94
N GLY A 252 -67.85 77.30 121.08
CA GLY A 252 -68.66 76.12 121.39
C GLY A 252 -68.42 75.53 122.78
N LEU A 253 -67.94 76.34 123.73
CA LEU A 253 -67.65 75.94 125.10
C LEU A 253 -68.82 76.29 126.04
N PRO A 254 -69.20 75.41 126.98
CA PRO A 254 -70.16 75.77 128.02
C PRO A 254 -69.53 76.78 128.98
N SER A 255 -70.25 77.87 129.24
CA SER A 255 -69.94 78.80 130.33
C SER A 255 -70.81 78.46 131.54
N SER A 256 -70.21 78.43 132.75
CA SER A 256 -70.99 78.37 134.00
C SER A 256 -71.14 79.74 134.66
N LEU A 257 -70.40 80.74 134.15
CA LEU A 257 -70.55 82.14 134.51
C LEU A 257 -71.93 82.71 134.14
N VAL A 258 -72.55 82.28 133.03
CA VAL A 258 -73.93 82.65 132.64
C VAL A 258 -74.92 82.41 133.78
N CYS A 259 -75.02 81.16 134.24
CA CYS A 259 -75.98 80.76 135.26
C CYS A 259 -75.73 81.43 136.61
N PHE A 260 -74.49 81.86 136.89
CA PHE A 260 -74.18 82.68 138.04
C PHE A 260 -74.68 84.12 137.85
N LEU A 261 -74.34 84.77 136.74
CA LEU A 261 -74.77 86.14 136.43
C LEU A 261 -76.31 86.27 136.47
N ASP A 262 -77.03 85.33 135.87
CA ASP A 262 -78.50 85.26 135.87
C ASP A 262 -79.06 85.22 137.30
N ALA A 263 -78.39 84.50 138.22
CA ALA A 263 -78.83 84.33 139.60
C ALA A 263 -78.55 85.55 140.49
N VAL A 264 -77.48 86.31 140.22
CA VAL A 264 -77.10 87.50 141.01
C VAL A 264 -77.49 88.84 140.37
N ASP A 265 -78.18 88.82 139.23
CA ASP A 265 -78.46 90.01 138.40
C ASP A 265 -79.13 91.16 139.17
N GLY A 266 -80.22 90.86 139.87
CA GLY A 266 -80.99 91.84 140.66
C GLY A 266 -80.23 92.43 141.84
N THR A 267 -79.27 91.71 142.42
CA THR A 267 -78.36 92.24 143.46
C THR A 267 -77.22 93.08 142.87
N LEU A 268 -76.79 92.76 141.66
CA LEU A 268 -75.73 93.46 140.93
C LEU A 268 -76.15 94.85 140.47
N GLY A 269 -77.38 95.01 139.99
CA GLY A 269 -77.93 96.31 139.56
C GLY A 269 -77.99 97.36 140.68
N VAL A 270 -77.92 96.94 141.95
CA VAL A 270 -77.91 97.82 143.14
C VAL A 270 -76.51 97.89 143.78
N GLY A 271 -75.50 97.21 143.22
CA GLY A 271 -74.13 97.16 143.76
C GLY A 271 -73.96 96.34 145.04
N ARG A 272 -74.97 95.52 145.40
CA ARG A 272 -75.14 94.90 146.73
C ARG A 272 -74.62 93.46 146.85
N LEU A 273 -73.70 93.04 145.99
CA LEU A 273 -73.05 91.72 146.14
C LEU A 273 -72.29 91.59 147.46
N SER A 274 -72.41 90.42 148.08
CA SER A 274 -71.62 90.04 149.25
C SER A 274 -70.20 89.60 148.85
N ALA A 275 -69.29 89.54 149.82
CA ALA A 275 -67.95 88.99 149.61
C ALA A 275 -67.97 87.52 149.14
N THR A 276 -68.99 86.75 149.56
CA THR A 276 -69.25 85.38 149.11
C THR A 276 -69.68 85.30 147.65
N ASP A 277 -70.54 86.22 147.19
CA ASP A 277 -70.97 86.25 145.77
C ASP A 277 -69.79 86.63 144.88
N LEU A 278 -68.98 87.62 145.29
CA LEU A 278 -67.77 88.02 144.57
C LEU A 278 -66.71 86.90 144.51
N ALA A 279 -66.62 86.06 145.55
CA ALA A 279 -65.76 84.88 145.54
C ALA A 279 -66.26 83.81 144.55
N GLN A 280 -67.55 83.47 144.59
CA GLN A 280 -68.16 82.53 143.62
C GLN A 280 -68.04 83.04 142.18
N TRP A 281 -68.22 84.34 141.96
CA TRP A 281 -68.03 84.97 140.66
C TRP A 281 -66.59 84.76 140.15
N ALA A 282 -65.59 85.01 140.99
CA ALA A 282 -64.18 84.79 140.65
C ALA A 282 -63.86 83.31 140.39
N GLU A 283 -64.50 82.37 141.09
CA GLU A 283 -64.38 80.94 140.83
C GLU A 283 -64.97 80.53 139.47
N GLU A 284 -66.17 81.01 139.11
CA GLU A 284 -66.80 80.71 137.82
C GLU A 284 -66.04 81.35 136.64
N GLN A 285 -65.58 82.60 136.77
CA GLN A 285 -64.66 83.22 135.81
C GLN A 285 -63.39 82.38 135.63
N THR A 286 -62.77 81.95 136.73
CA THR A 286 -61.56 81.11 136.70
C THR A 286 -61.83 79.76 136.04
N ARG A 287 -63.03 79.20 136.23
CA ARG A 287 -63.45 77.93 135.62
C ARG A 287 -63.61 78.07 134.10
N ASP A 288 -64.24 79.15 133.63
CA ASP A 288 -64.44 79.41 132.20
C ASP A 288 -63.14 79.81 131.48
N LEU A 289 -62.30 80.66 132.09
CA LEU A 289 -60.93 80.90 131.63
C LEU A 289 -60.13 79.59 131.58
N GLY A 290 -60.34 78.68 132.53
CA GLY A 290 -59.75 77.34 132.53
C GLY A 290 -60.27 76.44 131.40
N ARG A 291 -61.53 76.57 130.98
CA ARG A 291 -62.09 75.89 129.80
C ARG A 291 -61.48 76.43 128.51
N VAL A 292 -61.45 77.75 128.34
CA VAL A 292 -60.83 78.43 127.19
C VAL A 292 -59.34 78.09 127.08
N GLY A 293 -58.59 78.14 128.20
CA GLY A 293 -57.17 77.80 128.23
C GLY A 293 -56.90 76.35 127.80
N LYS A 294 -57.71 75.39 128.25
CA LYS A 294 -57.63 73.98 127.81
C LYS A 294 -57.97 73.81 126.33
N HIS A 295 -58.97 74.54 125.82
CA HIS A 295 -59.32 74.52 124.39
C HIS A 295 -58.17 75.08 123.52
N LEU A 296 -57.63 76.25 123.86
CA LEU A 296 -56.50 76.86 123.16
C LEU A 296 -55.23 75.99 123.23
N ALA A 297 -54.97 75.32 124.36
CA ALA A 297 -53.88 74.35 124.48
C ALA A 297 -54.08 73.14 123.55
N LYS A 298 -55.31 72.58 123.48
CA LYS A 298 -55.65 71.49 122.57
C LYS A 298 -55.51 71.91 121.09
N MET A 299 -56.07 73.07 120.71
CA MET A 299 -55.93 73.62 119.36
C MET A 299 -54.45 73.77 118.96
N ARG A 300 -53.64 74.38 119.82
CA ARG A 300 -52.19 74.55 119.60
C ARG A 300 -51.49 73.20 119.43
N GLY A 301 -51.83 72.22 120.27
CA GLY A 301 -51.33 70.85 120.21
C GLY A 301 -51.74 70.08 118.95
N THR A 302 -52.84 70.46 118.28
CA THR A 302 -53.23 69.89 116.97
C THR A 302 -52.68 70.67 115.78
N VAL A 303 -52.58 71.99 115.87
CA VAL A 303 -52.12 72.86 114.76
C VAL A 303 -50.62 72.69 114.51
N GLN A 304 -49.81 72.47 115.55
CA GLN A 304 -48.36 72.35 115.38
C GLN A 304 -47.96 71.08 114.61
N PRO A 305 -48.43 69.86 114.96
CA PRO A 305 -48.16 68.65 114.15
C PRO A 305 -48.73 68.72 112.73
N LEU A 306 -49.86 69.41 112.52
CA LEU A 306 -50.42 69.60 111.17
C LEU A 306 -49.53 70.53 110.30
N ARG A 307 -48.92 71.56 110.89
CA ARG A 307 -47.93 72.40 110.19
C ARG A 307 -46.66 71.63 109.85
N GLU A 308 -46.14 70.86 110.81
CA GLU A 308 -44.96 70.00 110.60
C GLU A 308 -45.22 68.93 109.54
N SER A 309 -46.39 68.29 109.56
CA SER A 309 -46.82 67.34 108.53
C SER A 309 -47.03 67.99 107.17
N LEU A 310 -47.50 69.24 107.10
CA LEU A 310 -47.64 69.97 105.85
C LEU A 310 -46.26 70.26 105.24
N ILE A 311 -45.33 70.82 106.02
CA ILE A 311 -43.95 71.08 105.59
C ILE A 311 -43.27 69.78 105.11
N ALA A 312 -43.46 68.67 105.82
CA ALA A 312 -42.94 67.37 105.42
C ALA A 312 -43.54 66.84 104.11
N LEU A 313 -44.84 67.03 103.88
CA LEU A 313 -45.51 66.66 102.62
C LEU A 313 -45.11 67.55 101.45
N GLU A 314 -44.85 68.84 101.68
CA GLU A 314 -44.33 69.76 100.66
C GLU A 314 -42.89 69.40 100.26
N ALA A 315 -42.02 69.12 101.23
CA ALA A 315 -40.67 68.62 100.96
C ALA A 315 -40.69 67.28 100.20
N ALA A 316 -41.59 66.36 100.56
CA ALA A 316 -41.77 65.09 99.86
C ALA A 316 -42.31 65.27 98.43
N ARG A 317 -43.24 66.19 98.21
CA ARG A 317 -43.74 66.60 96.89
C ARG A 317 -42.60 67.12 96.01
N ASP A 318 -41.74 67.97 96.57
CA ASP A 318 -40.70 68.65 95.81
C ASP A 318 -39.51 67.73 95.50
N GLU A 319 -39.13 66.80 96.38
CA GLU A 319 -38.22 65.70 96.02
C GLU A 319 -38.83 64.78 94.96
N LEU A 320 -40.13 64.46 95.04
CA LEU A 320 -40.81 63.68 93.99
C LEU A 320 -40.82 64.41 92.64
N ARG A 321 -41.00 65.74 92.61
CA ARG A 321 -40.87 66.53 91.37
C ARG A 321 -39.43 66.50 90.85
N ALA A 322 -38.45 66.75 91.70
CA ALA A 322 -37.03 66.69 91.31
C ALA A 322 -36.62 65.28 90.83
N ARG A 323 -37.26 64.21 91.31
CA ARG A 323 -37.06 62.84 90.81
C ARG A 323 -37.74 62.58 89.47
N LEU A 324 -38.89 63.19 89.21
CA LEU A 324 -39.56 63.14 87.91
C LEU A 324 -38.74 63.86 86.85
N GLU A 325 -38.34 65.11 87.11
CA GLU A 325 -37.50 65.93 86.23
C GLU A 325 -36.21 65.19 85.84
N ARG A 326 -35.47 64.64 86.83
CA ARG A 326 -34.27 63.80 86.60
C ARG A 326 -34.53 62.56 85.73
N ALA A 327 -35.74 61.98 85.80
CA ALA A 327 -36.11 60.80 85.02
C ALA A 327 -36.55 61.17 83.59
N GLU A 328 -37.26 62.29 83.43
CA GLU A 328 -37.66 62.85 82.14
C GLU A 328 -36.42 63.25 81.33
N GLU A 329 -35.49 64.01 81.91
CA GLU A 329 -34.19 64.31 81.30
C GLU A 329 -33.43 63.04 80.87
N GLN A 330 -33.48 61.98 81.67
CA GLN A 330 -32.77 60.74 81.38
C GLN A 330 -33.40 60.00 80.20
N LEU A 331 -34.73 59.93 80.14
CA LEU A 331 -35.47 59.39 78.99
C LEU A 331 -35.23 60.22 77.73
N GLU A 332 -35.09 61.55 77.82
CA GLU A 332 -34.73 62.39 76.68
C GLU A 332 -33.30 62.13 76.18
N ARG A 333 -32.32 61.95 77.08
CA ARG A 333 -30.94 61.55 76.73
C ARG A 333 -30.91 60.19 76.04
N GLU A 334 -31.62 59.21 76.59
CA GLU A 334 -31.69 57.84 76.04
C GLU A 334 -32.39 57.83 74.68
N ALA A 335 -33.50 58.57 74.53
CA ALA A 335 -34.19 58.74 73.24
C ALA A 335 -33.32 59.49 72.21
N ALA A 336 -32.50 60.46 72.63
CA ALA A 336 -31.55 61.14 71.75
C ALA A 336 -30.42 60.20 71.30
N GLY A 337 -29.87 59.40 72.21
CA GLY A 337 -28.88 58.36 71.90
C GLY A 337 -29.43 57.33 70.91
N HIS A 338 -30.61 56.78 71.18
CA HIS A 338 -31.29 55.84 70.27
C HIS A 338 -31.57 56.44 68.89
N ARG A 339 -32.02 57.70 68.78
CA ARG A 339 -32.18 58.37 67.49
C ARG A 339 -30.84 58.49 66.72
N ALA A 340 -29.77 58.85 67.40
CA ALA A 340 -28.43 58.97 66.80
C ALA A 340 -27.81 57.61 66.42
N ASP A 341 -28.14 56.54 67.14
CA ASP A 341 -27.73 55.16 66.80
C ASP A 341 -28.53 54.62 65.60
N VAL A 342 -29.85 54.85 65.55
CA VAL A 342 -30.70 54.49 64.40
C VAL A 342 -30.19 55.14 63.13
N GLN A 343 -29.98 56.46 63.11
CA GLN A 343 -29.46 57.18 61.95
C GLN A 343 -28.08 56.65 61.49
N ARG A 344 -27.20 56.28 62.45
CA ARG A 344 -25.89 55.69 62.14
C ARG A 344 -25.99 54.30 61.54
N LEU A 345 -26.99 53.51 61.95
CA LEU A 345 -27.28 52.18 61.39
C LEU A 345 -27.95 52.27 60.02
N GLU A 346 -28.85 53.23 59.80
CA GLU A 346 -29.47 53.53 58.50
C GLU A 346 -28.43 53.95 57.46
N LEU A 347 -27.51 54.86 57.81
CA LEU A 347 -26.40 55.26 56.93
C LEU A 347 -25.50 54.06 56.57
N ARG A 348 -25.08 53.26 57.56
CA ARG A 348 -24.28 52.04 57.33
C ARG A 348 -25.01 51.00 56.47
N LEU A 349 -26.33 50.87 56.64
CA LEU A 349 -27.16 50.00 55.81
C LEU A 349 -27.20 50.49 54.37
N GLN A 350 -27.34 51.81 54.14
CA GLN A 350 -27.32 52.42 52.81
C GLN A 350 -25.94 52.30 52.13
N GLU A 351 -24.84 52.51 52.88
CA GLU A 351 -23.46 52.27 52.41
C GLU A 351 -23.27 50.81 51.98
N ALA A 352 -23.67 49.85 52.83
CA ALA A 352 -23.58 48.43 52.53
C ALA A 352 -24.48 48.01 51.35
N GLN A 353 -25.64 48.65 51.16
CA GLN A 353 -26.50 48.46 50.00
C GLN A 353 -25.85 48.98 48.71
N SER A 354 -25.20 50.15 48.73
CA SER A 354 -24.44 50.66 47.56
C SER A 354 -23.29 49.72 47.20
N GLN A 355 -22.45 49.37 48.18
CA GLN A 355 -21.31 48.45 47.98
C GLN A 355 -21.77 47.08 47.44
N ARG A 356 -22.91 46.55 47.93
CA ARG A 356 -23.54 45.33 47.40
C ARG A 356 -23.99 45.52 45.95
N GLN A 357 -24.64 46.63 45.62
CA GLN A 357 -25.12 46.88 44.25
C GLN A 357 -23.95 47.08 43.27
N GLU A 358 -22.89 47.76 43.69
CA GLU A 358 -21.64 47.90 42.95
C GLU A 358 -20.95 46.55 42.73
N ALA A 359 -20.92 45.68 43.75
CA ALA A 359 -20.39 44.32 43.61
C ALA A 359 -21.22 43.47 42.64
N VAL A 360 -22.55 43.52 42.72
CA VAL A 360 -23.46 42.85 41.76
C VAL A 360 -23.26 43.39 40.34
N ASN A 361 -23.08 44.70 40.17
CA ASN A 361 -22.85 45.30 38.86
C ASN A 361 -21.48 44.89 38.27
N ARG A 362 -20.42 44.81 39.10
CA ARG A 362 -19.11 44.28 38.70
C ARG A 362 -19.19 42.82 38.28
N GLN A 363 -19.81 41.96 39.10
CA GLN A 363 -20.01 40.55 38.79
C GLN A 363 -20.81 40.31 37.50
N LYS A 364 -21.79 41.17 37.20
CA LYS A 364 -22.50 41.14 35.90
C LYS A 364 -21.59 41.48 34.72
N GLY A 365 -20.78 42.54 34.84
CA GLY A 365 -19.80 42.90 33.81
C GLY A 365 -18.75 41.80 33.57
N GLU A 366 -18.25 41.19 34.65
CA GLU A 366 -17.37 40.02 34.63
C GLU A 366 -18.04 38.81 33.97
N GLN A 367 -19.32 38.54 34.28
CA GLN A 367 -20.10 37.47 33.65
C GLN A 367 -20.32 37.74 32.14
N GLU A 368 -20.67 38.95 31.75
CA GLU A 368 -20.82 39.35 30.34
C GLU A 368 -19.49 39.27 29.58
N GLU A 369 -18.36 39.54 30.22
CA GLU A 369 -17.02 39.35 29.66
C GLU A 369 -16.65 37.88 29.48
N LEU A 370 -16.91 37.06 30.49
CA LEU A 370 -16.71 35.61 30.40
C LEU A 370 -17.59 34.99 29.31
N MET A 371 -18.87 35.38 29.20
CA MET A 371 -19.75 34.92 28.12
C MET A 371 -19.24 35.35 26.73
N ARG A 372 -18.77 36.59 26.56
CA ARG A 372 -18.12 37.05 25.32
C ARG A 372 -16.85 36.26 24.99
N SER A 373 -16.06 35.93 26.02
CA SER A 373 -14.84 35.13 25.87
C SER A 373 -15.15 33.69 25.46
N VAL A 374 -16.10 33.03 26.14
CA VAL A 374 -16.57 31.67 25.82
C VAL A 374 -17.09 31.58 24.39
N ALA A 375 -18.01 32.46 23.98
CA ALA A 375 -18.53 32.46 22.61
C ALA A 375 -17.43 32.65 21.55
N SER A 376 -16.41 33.46 21.85
CA SER A 376 -15.26 33.65 20.95
C SER A 376 -14.31 32.43 20.94
N LEU A 377 -14.21 31.67 22.03
CA LEU A 377 -13.46 30.41 22.08
C LEU A 377 -14.22 29.28 21.37
N GLU A 378 -15.54 29.21 21.52
CA GLU A 378 -16.42 28.30 20.78
C GLU A 378 -16.31 28.53 19.26
N GLU A 379 -16.38 29.79 18.81
CA GLU A 379 -16.20 30.15 17.40
C GLU A 379 -14.83 29.70 16.84
N ARG A 380 -13.76 29.83 17.63
CA ARG A 380 -12.43 29.31 17.25
C ARG A 380 -12.37 27.79 17.23
N ASN A 381 -13.02 27.13 18.19
CA ASN A 381 -13.06 25.67 18.28
C ASN A 381 -13.81 25.08 17.07
N SER A 382 -14.98 25.62 16.71
CA SER A 382 -15.71 25.24 15.49
C SER A 382 -14.85 25.38 14.23
N LYS A 383 -14.15 26.51 14.05
CA LYS A 383 -13.24 26.71 12.90
C LYS A 383 -12.05 25.74 12.89
N LEU A 384 -11.53 25.35 14.05
CA LEU A 384 -10.48 24.33 14.16
C LEU A 384 -11.02 22.92 13.88
N GLN A 385 -12.27 22.61 14.26
CA GLN A 385 -12.94 21.35 13.91
C GLN A 385 -13.23 21.26 12.41
N GLU A 386 -13.72 22.34 11.79
CA GLU A 386 -13.87 22.46 10.33
C GLU A 386 -12.53 22.21 9.62
N GLN A 387 -11.47 22.92 10.04
CA GLN A 387 -10.12 22.73 9.48
C GLN A 387 -9.60 21.30 9.68
N LEU A 388 -9.81 20.70 10.86
CA LEU A 388 -9.40 19.31 11.11
C LEU A 388 -10.16 18.33 10.22
N SER A 389 -11.47 18.52 10.03
CA SER A 389 -12.28 17.67 9.15
C SER A 389 -11.82 17.75 7.69
N LEU A 390 -11.46 18.95 7.22
CA LEU A 390 -10.90 19.17 5.89
C LEU A 390 -9.51 18.51 5.73
N GLN A 391 -8.66 18.59 6.75
CA GLN A 391 -7.36 17.91 6.74
C GLN A 391 -7.50 16.37 6.75
N LEU A 392 -8.46 15.83 7.50
CA LEU A 392 -8.75 14.38 7.50
C LEU A 392 -9.23 13.88 6.13
N GLU A 393 -10.09 14.64 5.45
CA GLU A 393 -10.53 14.27 4.09
C GLU A 393 -9.41 14.44 3.06
N ASN A 394 -8.57 15.47 3.18
CA ASN A 394 -7.36 15.60 2.36
C ASN A 394 -6.41 14.40 2.53
N VAL A 395 -6.21 13.93 3.76
CA VAL A 395 -5.41 12.72 4.05
C VAL A 395 -6.04 11.49 3.40
N ARG A 396 -7.36 11.27 3.56
CA ARG A 396 -8.08 10.17 2.91
C ARG A 396 -7.93 10.20 1.38
N ILE A 397 -8.02 11.37 0.75
CA ILE A 397 -7.82 11.53 -0.70
C ILE A 397 -6.39 11.18 -1.08
N LEU A 398 -5.38 11.65 -0.33
CA LEU A 398 -3.97 11.32 -0.58
C LEU A 398 -3.67 9.84 -0.36
N GLU A 399 -4.29 9.18 0.62
CA GLU A 399 -4.18 7.74 0.84
C GLU A 399 -4.76 6.94 -0.32
N SER A 400 -5.93 7.33 -0.83
CA SER A 400 -6.56 6.74 -2.01
C SER A 400 -5.70 6.89 -3.27
N ILE A 401 -5.13 8.08 -3.51
CA ILE A 401 -4.19 8.33 -4.61
C ILE A 401 -2.93 7.48 -4.47
N LYS A 402 -2.35 7.41 -3.27
CA LYS A 402 -1.17 6.59 -2.94
C LYS A 402 -1.44 5.09 -3.18
N ASP A 403 -2.62 4.60 -2.81
CA ASP A 403 -3.03 3.20 -3.03
C ASP A 403 -3.28 2.91 -4.52
N GLY A 404 -3.86 3.86 -5.27
CA GLY A 404 -4.01 3.80 -6.73
C GLY A 404 -2.67 3.75 -7.45
N LEU A 405 -1.75 4.68 -7.17
CA LEU A 405 -0.38 4.69 -7.71
C LEU A 405 0.38 3.40 -7.35
N THR A 406 0.15 2.83 -6.16
CA THR A 406 0.73 1.55 -5.75
C THR A 406 0.18 0.37 -6.57
N GLN A 407 -1.06 0.44 -7.06
CA GLN A 407 -1.64 -0.55 -7.99
C GLN A 407 -1.09 -0.35 -9.41
N GLU A 408 -0.99 0.88 -9.90
CA GLU A 408 -0.40 1.20 -11.21
C GLU A 408 1.07 0.76 -11.30
N LEU A 409 1.87 0.97 -10.25
CA LEU A 409 3.26 0.49 -10.18
C LEU A 409 3.34 -1.04 -10.22
N LYS A 410 2.42 -1.76 -9.56
CA LYS A 410 2.36 -3.23 -9.63
C LYS A 410 1.96 -3.72 -11.01
N ALA A 411 1.00 -3.07 -11.66
CA ALA A 411 0.62 -3.38 -13.05
C ALA A 411 1.80 -3.17 -14.00
N ARG A 412 2.48 -2.02 -13.92
CA ARG A 412 3.69 -1.74 -14.70
C ARG A 412 4.84 -2.69 -14.43
N GLN A 413 4.98 -3.23 -13.22
CA GLN A 413 5.99 -4.25 -12.93
C GLN A 413 5.66 -5.55 -13.70
N VAL A 414 4.41 -5.99 -13.70
CA VAL A 414 3.95 -7.16 -14.48
C VAL A 414 4.14 -6.92 -15.99
N ASP A 415 3.84 -5.71 -16.50
CA ASP A 415 4.09 -5.35 -17.90
C ASP A 415 5.59 -5.38 -18.25
N GLN A 416 6.47 -4.92 -17.35
CA GLN A 416 7.93 -4.99 -17.53
C GLN A 416 8.45 -6.43 -17.46
N ASP A 417 7.87 -7.27 -16.60
CA ASP A 417 8.24 -8.68 -16.47
C ASP A 417 7.85 -9.44 -17.74
N ALA A 418 6.62 -9.22 -18.24
CA ALA A 418 6.14 -9.74 -19.51
C ALA A 418 6.97 -9.22 -20.71
N PHE A 419 7.40 -7.95 -20.70
CA PHE A 419 8.28 -7.41 -21.74
C PHE A 419 9.65 -8.09 -21.72
N ARG A 420 10.27 -8.29 -20.55
CA ARG A 420 11.54 -9.03 -20.43
C ARG A 420 11.40 -10.47 -20.93
N GLU A 421 10.31 -11.13 -20.56
CA GLU A 421 9.95 -12.47 -21.05
C GLU A 421 9.77 -12.54 -22.58
N LEU A 422 9.27 -11.48 -23.22
CA LEU A 422 9.18 -11.38 -24.68
C LEU A 422 10.53 -11.06 -25.32
N GLU A 423 11.36 -10.24 -24.68
CA GLU A 423 12.71 -9.91 -25.15
C GLU A 423 13.64 -11.14 -25.15
N GLU A 424 13.57 -11.98 -24.11
CA GLU A 424 14.29 -13.25 -24.04
C GLU A 424 13.80 -14.26 -25.10
N ARG A 425 12.48 -14.36 -25.31
CA ARG A 425 11.92 -15.17 -26.41
C ARG A 425 12.37 -14.66 -27.77
N ASN A 426 12.43 -13.34 -27.98
CA ASN A 426 12.87 -12.77 -29.26
C ASN A 426 14.36 -13.06 -29.53
N LYS A 427 15.25 -12.87 -28.55
CA LYS A 427 16.68 -13.27 -28.64
C LYS A 427 16.84 -14.78 -28.91
N THR A 428 15.97 -15.61 -28.33
CA THR A 428 15.94 -17.05 -28.61
C THR A 428 15.51 -17.34 -30.05
N LEU A 429 14.53 -16.61 -30.60
CA LEU A 429 14.12 -16.73 -32.00
C LEU A 429 15.16 -16.18 -32.97
N GLU A 430 15.87 -15.09 -32.64
CA GLU A 430 16.98 -14.54 -33.44
C GLU A 430 18.17 -15.51 -33.53
N THR A 431 18.52 -16.18 -32.43
CA THR A 431 19.57 -17.22 -32.43
C THR A 431 19.13 -18.48 -33.20
N GLN A 432 17.86 -18.88 -33.12
CA GLN A 432 17.31 -19.95 -33.97
C GLN A 432 17.27 -19.56 -35.45
N PHE A 433 16.89 -18.32 -35.78
CA PHE A 433 16.82 -17.82 -37.15
C PHE A 433 18.21 -17.76 -37.79
N SER A 434 19.21 -17.23 -37.09
CA SER A 434 20.59 -17.20 -37.57
C SER A 434 21.19 -18.61 -37.71
N ALA A 435 20.89 -19.54 -36.82
CA ALA A 435 21.27 -20.95 -36.99
C ALA A 435 20.61 -21.59 -38.22
N ASN A 436 19.32 -21.33 -38.45
CA ASN A 436 18.59 -21.81 -39.63
C ASN A 436 19.10 -21.16 -40.93
N GLN A 437 19.47 -19.89 -40.92
CA GLN A 437 20.11 -19.22 -42.06
C GLN A 437 21.44 -19.90 -42.41
N ILE A 438 22.29 -20.20 -41.42
CA ILE A 438 23.56 -20.92 -41.63
C ILE A 438 23.33 -22.33 -42.18
N LEU A 439 22.22 -23.00 -41.85
CA LEU A 439 21.83 -24.28 -42.45
C LEU A 439 21.35 -24.11 -43.90
N LEU A 440 20.52 -23.10 -44.17
CA LEU A 440 20.07 -22.77 -45.52
C LEU A 440 21.23 -22.40 -46.44
N ASP A 441 22.19 -21.60 -45.98
CA ASP A 441 23.39 -21.22 -46.72
C ASP A 441 24.25 -22.44 -47.08
N LYS A 442 24.33 -23.44 -46.18
CA LYS A 442 25.00 -24.72 -46.45
C LYS A 442 24.28 -25.55 -47.50
N GLU A 443 22.95 -25.62 -47.50
CA GLU A 443 22.20 -26.30 -48.56
C GLU A 443 22.28 -25.54 -49.90
N CYS A 444 22.25 -24.21 -49.89
CA CYS A 444 22.51 -23.38 -51.07
C CYS A 444 23.92 -23.63 -51.64
N ALA A 445 24.95 -23.75 -50.79
CA ALA A 445 26.31 -24.08 -51.22
C ALA A 445 26.43 -25.50 -51.80
N LYS A 446 25.78 -26.49 -51.16
CA LYS A 446 25.67 -27.87 -51.70
C LYS A 446 24.97 -27.88 -53.06
N TYR A 447 23.84 -27.18 -53.18
CA TYR A 447 23.08 -27.06 -54.43
C TYR A 447 23.92 -26.42 -55.55
N GLN A 448 24.59 -25.29 -55.28
CA GLN A 448 25.51 -24.68 -56.23
C GLN A 448 26.66 -25.63 -56.63
N SER A 449 27.18 -26.43 -55.70
CA SER A 449 28.21 -27.43 -56.03
C SER A 449 27.67 -28.55 -56.91
N ALA A 450 26.43 -29.01 -56.66
CA ALA A 450 25.76 -30.00 -57.49
C ALA A 450 25.46 -29.44 -58.90
N CYS A 451 25.06 -28.17 -59.02
CA CYS A 451 24.91 -27.50 -60.31
C CYS A 451 26.23 -27.47 -61.09
N ARG A 452 27.35 -27.05 -60.47
CA ARG A 452 28.67 -27.06 -61.12
C ARG A 452 29.14 -28.47 -61.52
N GLN A 453 28.81 -29.48 -60.71
CA GLN A 453 29.08 -30.88 -61.05
C GLN A 453 28.24 -31.31 -62.26
N GLN A 454 26.96 -30.95 -62.31
CA GLN A 454 26.06 -31.24 -63.44
C GLN A 454 26.49 -30.50 -64.72
N GLU A 455 26.91 -29.24 -64.62
CA GLU A 455 27.50 -28.47 -65.73
C GLU A 455 28.78 -29.16 -66.24
N SER A 456 29.67 -29.61 -65.34
CA SER A 456 30.86 -30.38 -65.71
C SER A 456 30.51 -31.72 -66.38
N MET A 457 29.48 -32.42 -65.92
CA MET A 457 28.99 -33.64 -66.58
C MET A 457 28.40 -33.37 -67.96
N GLN A 458 27.65 -32.28 -68.13
CA GLN A 458 27.12 -31.86 -69.43
C GLN A 458 28.22 -31.45 -70.42
N VAL A 459 29.28 -30.79 -69.95
CA VAL A 459 30.47 -30.50 -70.78
C VAL A 459 31.17 -31.79 -71.21
N LYS A 460 31.34 -32.77 -70.30
CA LYS A 460 31.88 -34.09 -70.65
C LYS A 460 30.98 -34.84 -71.64
N GLN A 461 29.66 -34.80 -71.47
CA GLN A 461 28.71 -35.41 -72.40
C GLN A 461 28.79 -34.76 -73.80
N LYS A 462 28.93 -33.44 -73.89
CA LYS A 462 29.13 -32.74 -75.17
C LYS A 462 30.45 -33.13 -75.84
N ALA A 463 31.56 -33.13 -75.09
CA ALA A 463 32.86 -33.56 -75.62
C ALA A 463 32.88 -35.02 -76.07
N LEU A 464 32.11 -35.90 -75.41
CA LEU A 464 31.93 -37.29 -75.85
C LEU A 464 31.04 -37.41 -77.10
N LEU A 465 30.01 -36.57 -77.25
CA LEU A 465 29.24 -36.48 -78.49
C LEU A 465 30.10 -35.96 -79.64
N GLU A 466 30.87 -34.90 -79.43
CA GLU A 466 31.84 -34.39 -80.42
C GLU A 466 32.88 -35.46 -80.82
N GLN A 467 33.32 -36.32 -79.90
CA GLN A 467 34.16 -37.47 -80.22
C GLN A 467 33.43 -38.55 -81.04
N VAL A 468 32.14 -38.81 -80.76
CA VAL A 468 31.32 -39.72 -81.57
C VAL A 468 31.10 -39.16 -82.97
N ASP A 469 30.84 -37.86 -83.10
CA ASP A 469 30.68 -37.18 -84.40
C ASP A 469 31.98 -37.20 -85.22
N ILE A 470 33.15 -37.12 -84.57
CA ILE A 470 34.47 -37.29 -85.20
C ILE A 470 34.67 -38.75 -85.65
N LEU A 471 34.32 -39.73 -84.81
CA LEU A 471 34.43 -41.15 -85.18
C LEU A 471 33.46 -41.54 -86.32
N ASP A 472 32.29 -40.91 -86.42
CA ASP A 472 31.35 -41.09 -87.53
C ASP A 472 31.86 -40.44 -88.83
N GLN A 473 32.53 -39.28 -88.72
CA GLN A 473 33.27 -38.67 -89.84
C GLN A 473 34.44 -39.56 -90.30
N GLU A 474 35.20 -40.15 -89.39
CA GLU A 474 36.25 -41.13 -89.73
C GLU A 474 35.65 -42.38 -90.38
N CYS A 475 34.51 -42.88 -89.89
CA CYS A 475 33.82 -44.03 -90.49
C CYS A 475 33.28 -43.74 -91.89
N THR A 476 32.71 -42.55 -92.14
CA THR A 476 32.18 -42.17 -93.46
C THR A 476 33.28 -41.89 -94.48
N GLU A 477 34.40 -41.27 -94.08
CA GLU A 477 35.57 -41.12 -94.97
C GLU A 477 36.26 -42.48 -95.24
N LEU A 478 36.30 -43.40 -94.28
CA LEU A 478 36.75 -44.79 -94.51
C LEU A 478 35.81 -45.57 -95.44
N GLN A 479 34.49 -45.36 -95.35
CA GLN A 479 33.51 -45.92 -96.30
C GLN A 479 33.75 -45.36 -97.71
N LYS A 480 33.91 -44.04 -97.85
CA LYS A 480 34.20 -43.37 -99.12
C LYS A 480 35.52 -43.86 -99.74
N GLN A 481 36.59 -44.01 -98.96
CA GLN A 481 37.86 -44.58 -99.44
C GLN A 481 37.72 -46.06 -99.85
N LEU A 482 36.83 -46.82 -99.21
CA LEU A 482 36.48 -48.18 -99.60
C LEU A 482 35.63 -48.23 -100.88
N GLU A 483 34.78 -47.22 -101.13
CA GLU A 483 34.03 -47.06 -102.38
C GLU A 483 34.96 -46.66 -103.54
N GLU A 484 35.79 -45.62 -103.38
CA GLU A 484 36.83 -45.21 -104.35
C GLU A 484 37.77 -46.40 -104.69
N GLY A 485 38.13 -47.21 -103.68
CA GLY A 485 38.91 -48.44 -103.86
C GLY A 485 38.16 -49.57 -104.57
N GLN A 486 36.83 -49.62 -104.47
CA GLN A 486 35.98 -50.55 -105.22
C GLN A 486 35.81 -50.11 -106.68
N GLU A 487 35.54 -48.84 -106.94
CA GLU A 487 35.47 -48.29 -108.31
C GLU A 487 36.79 -48.53 -109.07
N GLY A 488 37.93 -48.22 -108.45
CA GLY A 488 39.25 -48.49 -109.04
C GLY A 488 39.51 -49.98 -109.31
N LYS A 489 38.96 -50.87 -108.49
CA LYS A 489 39.02 -52.33 -108.69
C LYS A 489 38.11 -52.78 -109.84
N GLU A 490 36.91 -52.23 -109.97
CA GLU A 490 36.01 -52.51 -111.10
C GLU A 490 36.60 -52.01 -112.43
N GLU A 491 37.21 -50.83 -112.46
CA GLU A 491 37.87 -50.33 -113.67
C GLU A 491 39.09 -51.19 -114.07
N LEU A 492 39.85 -51.69 -113.08
CA LEU A 492 40.91 -52.67 -113.33
C LEU A 492 40.37 -54.02 -113.83
N GLN A 493 39.24 -54.50 -113.32
CA GLN A 493 38.57 -55.70 -113.85
C GLN A 493 38.09 -55.50 -115.28
N LYS A 494 37.53 -54.33 -115.61
CA LYS A 494 37.10 -53.96 -116.97
C LYS A 494 38.28 -53.94 -117.95
N LYS A 495 39.40 -53.32 -117.56
CA LYS A 495 40.66 -53.34 -118.32
C LYS A 495 41.20 -54.75 -118.52
N LEU A 496 41.13 -55.61 -117.50
CA LEU A 496 41.59 -56.99 -117.57
C LEU A 496 40.70 -57.87 -118.47
N ALA A 497 39.38 -57.63 -118.48
CA ALA A 497 38.46 -58.27 -119.43
C ALA A 497 38.79 -57.87 -120.88
N GLN A 498 38.99 -56.58 -121.16
CA GLN A 498 39.35 -56.08 -122.49
C GLN A 498 40.67 -56.69 -123.02
N MET A 499 41.72 -56.73 -122.19
CA MET A 499 42.98 -57.42 -122.51
C MET A 499 42.79 -58.94 -122.75
N SER A 500 41.76 -59.55 -122.16
CA SER A 500 41.43 -60.97 -122.40
C SER A 500 40.69 -61.19 -123.72
N GLU A 501 39.90 -60.22 -124.19
CA GLU A 501 39.25 -60.27 -125.51
C GLU A 501 40.29 -60.11 -126.63
N GLU A 502 41.16 -59.11 -126.54
CA GLU A 502 42.28 -58.91 -127.47
C GLU A 502 43.18 -60.17 -127.58
N LYS A 503 43.49 -60.80 -126.44
CA LYS A 503 44.22 -62.07 -126.37
C LYS A 503 43.48 -63.21 -127.08
N ASN A 504 42.15 -63.27 -126.95
CA ASN A 504 41.33 -64.29 -127.60
C ASN A 504 41.31 -64.08 -129.13
N GLU A 505 41.18 -62.85 -129.61
CA GLU A 505 41.23 -62.52 -131.04
C GLU A 505 42.59 -62.84 -131.68
N LEU A 506 43.70 -62.47 -131.01
CA LEU A 506 45.04 -62.87 -131.46
C LEU A 506 45.21 -64.40 -131.47
N THR A 507 44.53 -65.12 -130.57
CA THR A 507 44.55 -66.59 -130.51
C THR A 507 43.74 -67.24 -131.63
N THR A 508 42.61 -66.66 -132.07
CA THR A 508 41.89 -67.12 -133.27
C THR A 508 42.65 -66.80 -134.55
N GLN A 509 43.24 -65.60 -134.67
CA GLN A 509 44.12 -65.26 -135.81
C GLN A 509 45.30 -66.23 -135.94
N LEU A 510 45.96 -66.59 -134.83
CA LEU A 510 47.06 -67.57 -134.81
C LEU A 510 46.60 -68.98 -135.22
N LYS A 511 45.39 -69.40 -134.85
CA LYS A 511 44.79 -70.67 -135.31
C LYS A 511 44.52 -70.65 -136.82
N GLN A 512 44.00 -69.55 -137.35
CA GLN A 512 43.68 -69.41 -138.77
C GLN A 512 44.94 -69.46 -139.65
N GLN A 513 46.01 -68.75 -139.25
CA GLN A 513 47.34 -68.82 -139.88
C GLN A 513 47.91 -70.25 -139.88
N LYS A 514 47.79 -70.99 -138.76
CA LYS A 514 48.23 -72.39 -138.68
C LYS A 514 47.42 -73.34 -139.58
N GLY A 515 46.14 -73.09 -139.78
CA GLY A 515 45.31 -73.84 -140.73
C GLY A 515 45.75 -73.66 -142.18
N GLN A 516 46.06 -72.42 -142.58
CA GLN A 516 46.53 -72.10 -143.94
C GLN A 516 47.88 -72.77 -144.26
N MET A 517 48.81 -72.80 -143.30
CA MET A 517 50.08 -73.52 -143.43
C MET A 517 49.90 -75.03 -143.63
N ALA A 518 48.92 -75.66 -142.95
CA ALA A 518 48.69 -77.09 -143.04
C ALA A 518 48.17 -77.54 -144.43
N GLU A 519 47.27 -76.77 -145.04
CA GLU A 519 46.73 -77.11 -146.37
C GLU A 519 47.79 -76.91 -147.48
N LEU A 520 48.65 -75.88 -147.36
CA LEU A 520 49.80 -75.70 -148.27
C LEU A 520 50.82 -76.84 -148.16
N GLN A 521 51.11 -77.32 -146.94
CA GLN A 521 51.99 -78.47 -146.70
C GLN A 521 51.48 -79.74 -147.41
N LYS A 522 50.15 -79.97 -147.35
CA LYS A 522 49.45 -81.11 -147.97
C LYS A 522 49.43 -81.02 -149.49
N GLN A 523 49.22 -79.84 -150.06
CA GLN A 523 49.31 -79.61 -151.51
C GLN A 523 50.73 -79.86 -152.04
N LYS A 524 51.77 -79.46 -151.28
CA LYS A 524 53.17 -79.74 -151.62
C LYS A 524 53.44 -81.25 -151.72
N GLN A 525 53.07 -82.04 -150.69
CA GLN A 525 53.28 -83.49 -150.68
C GLN A 525 52.56 -84.19 -151.86
N GLY A 526 51.34 -83.77 -152.20
CA GLY A 526 50.58 -84.30 -153.34
C GLY A 526 51.17 -83.96 -154.72
N LEU A 527 52.11 -83.01 -154.81
CA LEU A 527 52.89 -82.74 -156.02
C LEU A 527 54.19 -83.56 -156.02
N GLU A 528 54.85 -83.71 -154.87
CA GLU A 528 56.10 -84.46 -154.74
C GLU A 528 55.92 -85.94 -155.14
N SER A 529 54.89 -86.64 -154.63
CA SER A 529 54.64 -88.04 -155.00
C SER A 529 54.35 -88.26 -156.49
N ARG A 530 53.76 -87.27 -157.19
CA ARG A 530 53.49 -87.35 -158.63
C ARG A 530 54.77 -87.15 -159.47
N VAL A 531 55.79 -86.49 -158.91
CA VAL A 531 57.12 -86.41 -159.53
C VAL A 531 57.86 -87.74 -159.39
N GLU A 532 57.79 -88.38 -158.21
CA GLU A 532 58.41 -89.70 -157.96
C GLU A 532 57.80 -90.79 -158.85
N GLU A 533 56.47 -90.82 -158.99
CA GLU A 533 55.73 -91.78 -159.84
C GLU A 533 56.10 -91.62 -161.33
N LEU A 534 56.26 -90.39 -161.81
CA LEU A 534 56.74 -90.11 -163.16
C LEU A 534 58.22 -90.45 -163.35
N GLN A 535 59.07 -90.26 -162.34
CA GLN A 535 60.49 -90.65 -162.40
C GLN A 535 60.67 -92.17 -162.44
N GLY A 536 59.93 -92.93 -161.63
CA GLY A 536 59.94 -94.40 -161.67
C GLY A 536 59.50 -94.97 -163.03
N SER A 537 58.50 -94.34 -163.64
CA SER A 537 58.03 -94.69 -164.99
C SER A 537 59.12 -94.47 -166.06
N VAL A 538 59.94 -93.42 -165.92
CA VAL A 538 61.05 -93.12 -166.84
C VAL A 538 62.22 -94.09 -166.66
N THR A 539 62.54 -94.53 -165.42
CA THR A 539 63.63 -95.49 -165.20
C THR A 539 63.30 -96.89 -165.73
N GLN A 540 62.07 -97.38 -165.55
CA GLN A 540 61.66 -98.70 -166.07
C GLN A 540 61.80 -98.79 -167.60
N LEU A 541 61.33 -97.76 -168.33
CA LEU A 541 61.47 -97.67 -169.78
C LEU A 541 62.94 -97.56 -170.26
N GLN A 542 63.88 -97.19 -169.40
CA GLN A 542 65.32 -97.18 -169.72
C GLN A 542 65.99 -98.54 -169.50
N GLU A 543 65.48 -99.37 -168.59
CA GLU A 543 66.01 -100.71 -168.32
C GLU A 543 65.56 -101.73 -169.38
N GLU A 544 64.28 -101.72 -169.79
CA GLU A 544 63.76 -102.57 -170.87
C GLU A 544 64.54 -102.41 -172.19
N VAL A 545 64.90 -101.17 -172.53
CA VAL A 545 65.70 -100.84 -173.72
C VAL A 545 67.13 -101.39 -173.61
N GLN A 546 67.72 -101.47 -172.41
CA GLN A 546 69.06 -102.04 -172.22
C GLN A 546 69.05 -103.58 -172.28
N GLU A 547 68.03 -104.25 -171.73
CA GLU A 547 67.88 -105.70 -171.87
C GLU A 547 67.78 -106.13 -173.34
N LEU A 548 66.93 -105.44 -174.13
CA LEU A 548 66.76 -105.73 -175.56
C LEU A 548 68.08 -105.61 -176.33
N VAL A 549 68.90 -104.61 -176.03
CA VAL A 549 70.23 -104.42 -176.65
C VAL A 549 71.21 -105.54 -176.26
N GLN A 550 71.23 -106.01 -175.01
CA GLN A 550 72.07 -107.15 -174.63
C GLN A 550 71.60 -108.46 -175.26
N ARG A 551 70.28 -108.66 -175.39
CA ARG A 551 69.67 -109.86 -175.99
C ARG A 551 70.05 -109.99 -177.48
N VAL A 552 70.03 -108.88 -178.24
CA VAL A 552 70.52 -108.85 -179.63
C VAL A 552 72.01 -109.17 -179.71
N ARG A 553 72.82 -108.65 -178.78
CA ARG A 553 74.28 -108.88 -178.77
C ARG A 553 74.67 -110.35 -178.57
N LEU A 554 73.90 -111.11 -177.79
CA LEU A 554 74.12 -112.55 -177.57
C LEU A 554 73.68 -113.40 -178.78
N LEU A 555 72.58 -113.03 -179.46
CA LEU A 555 72.06 -113.77 -180.61
C LEU A 555 72.98 -113.75 -181.85
N VAL A 556 73.92 -112.80 -181.93
CA VAL A 556 74.94 -112.74 -183.00
C VAL A 556 76.13 -113.67 -182.73
N ALA A 557 76.41 -114.00 -181.47
CA ALA A 557 77.65 -114.70 -181.09
C ALA A 557 77.59 -116.23 -181.22
N PHE A 558 76.42 -116.84 -181.10
CA PHE A 558 76.26 -118.30 -181.08
C PHE A 558 75.04 -118.78 -181.90
N PRO A 559 75.18 -118.92 -183.24
CA PRO A 559 74.08 -119.35 -184.12
C PRO A 559 73.47 -120.71 -183.77
N GLU A 560 74.22 -121.60 -183.12
CA GLU A 560 73.80 -122.96 -182.78
C GLU A 560 72.98 -123.05 -181.48
N LEU A 561 72.86 -121.96 -180.70
CA LEU A 561 72.03 -121.89 -179.49
C LEU A 561 70.56 -121.53 -179.78
N SER A 562 69.98 -122.17 -180.81
CA SER A 562 68.57 -122.04 -181.17
C SER A 562 67.80 -123.36 -180.99
N PRO A 563 67.08 -123.55 -179.86
CA PRO A 563 66.07 -124.60 -179.74
C PRO A 563 64.91 -124.29 -180.70
N ALA A 564 64.59 -125.21 -181.61
CA ALA A 564 63.54 -125.03 -182.60
C ALA A 564 62.37 -126.00 -182.39
N GLY A 565 61.13 -125.56 -182.63
CA GLY A 565 59.95 -126.43 -182.61
C GLY A 565 58.62 -125.69 -182.72
N ASN A 566 57.96 -125.81 -183.88
CA ASN A 566 56.59 -125.39 -184.22
C ASN A 566 56.31 -123.87 -184.13
N ALA A 567 55.76 -123.20 -185.14
CA ALA A 567 55.30 -123.60 -186.48
C ALA A 567 55.25 -122.34 -187.38
N GLN A 568 55.23 -122.39 -188.71
CA GLN A 568 55.57 -123.41 -189.71
C GLN A 568 55.83 -122.65 -191.02
N PRO A 569 56.84 -123.01 -191.85
CA PRO A 569 57.05 -122.34 -193.13
C PRO A 569 55.98 -122.73 -194.16
N GLN A 570 55.63 -121.80 -195.04
CA GLN A 570 55.08 -122.12 -196.36
C GLN A 570 55.90 -121.39 -197.42
N SER A 571 56.66 -122.16 -198.20
CA SER A 571 57.01 -121.77 -199.57
C SER A 571 55.79 -122.01 -200.46
N THR A 572 55.78 -121.42 -201.65
CA THR A 572 54.55 -121.23 -202.44
C THR A 572 54.33 -122.31 -203.51
N GLY A 573 55.22 -123.31 -203.62
CA GLY A 573 55.02 -124.49 -204.46
C GLY A 573 55.20 -124.26 -205.97
N ASP A 574 55.55 -123.03 -206.36
CA ASP A 574 56.04 -122.69 -207.68
C ASP A 574 57.57 -122.76 -207.61
N VAL A 575 58.18 -123.79 -208.21
CA VAL A 575 59.63 -124.05 -208.10
C VAL A 575 60.46 -122.87 -208.62
N LEU A 576 59.96 -122.08 -209.58
CA LEU A 576 60.64 -120.87 -210.06
C LEU A 576 60.52 -119.72 -209.05
N LYS A 577 59.34 -119.47 -208.47
CA LYS A 577 59.18 -118.43 -207.43
C LYS A 577 59.85 -118.79 -206.10
N ASP A 578 59.82 -120.05 -205.69
CA ASP A 578 60.50 -120.52 -204.49
C ASP A 578 62.02 -120.45 -204.70
N MET A 579 62.55 -120.84 -205.87
CA MET A 579 63.94 -120.56 -206.24
C MET A 579 64.23 -119.05 -206.31
N GLU A 580 63.31 -118.20 -206.77
CA GLU A 580 63.51 -116.74 -206.85
C GLU A 580 63.53 -116.10 -205.45
N GLN A 581 62.65 -116.53 -204.54
CA GLN A 581 62.64 -116.10 -203.14
C GLN A 581 63.87 -116.62 -202.40
N GLN A 582 64.32 -117.85 -202.68
CA GLN A 582 65.56 -118.41 -202.15
C GLN A 582 66.80 -117.72 -202.73
N LEU A 583 66.79 -117.30 -204.01
CA LEU A 583 67.81 -116.43 -204.59
C LEU A 583 67.81 -115.06 -203.93
N LYS A 584 66.65 -114.44 -203.70
CA LYS A 584 66.53 -113.14 -203.01
C LYS A 584 67.05 -113.21 -201.58
N ALA A 585 66.72 -114.27 -200.84
CA ALA A 585 67.28 -114.54 -199.51
C ALA A 585 68.80 -114.74 -199.55
N ASN A 586 69.32 -115.52 -200.52
CA ASN A 586 70.76 -115.69 -200.72
C ASN A 586 71.45 -114.38 -201.12
N CYS A 587 70.84 -113.53 -201.96
CA CYS A 587 71.38 -112.21 -202.33
C CYS A 587 71.43 -111.24 -201.15
N VAL A 588 70.47 -111.30 -200.21
CA VAL A 588 70.55 -110.53 -198.95
C VAL A 588 71.64 -111.10 -198.05
N ARG A 589 71.74 -112.44 -197.91
CA ARG A 589 72.78 -113.10 -197.11
C ARG A 589 74.18 -112.83 -197.65
N ILE A 590 74.38 -112.87 -198.96
CA ILE A 590 75.63 -112.49 -199.64
C ILE A 590 75.96 -111.04 -199.34
N ARG A 591 75.01 -110.10 -199.48
CA ARG A 591 75.27 -108.67 -199.24
C ARG A 591 75.64 -108.35 -197.79
N VAL A 592 75.05 -109.07 -196.81
CA VAL A 592 75.45 -108.98 -195.40
C VAL A 592 76.85 -109.57 -195.21
N LEU A 593 77.15 -110.74 -195.77
CA LEU A 593 78.49 -111.34 -195.69
C LEU A 593 79.55 -110.50 -196.41
N GLU A 594 79.22 -109.78 -197.49
CA GLU A 594 80.08 -108.81 -198.15
C GLU A 594 80.33 -107.58 -197.26
N GLN A 595 79.30 -107.10 -196.56
CA GLN A 595 79.40 -105.94 -195.67
C GLN A 595 80.12 -106.27 -194.34
N GLU A 596 79.96 -107.49 -193.82
CA GLU A 596 80.75 -108.02 -192.70
C GLU A 596 82.20 -108.33 -193.14
N ASN A 597 82.43 -108.83 -194.36
CA ASN A 597 83.79 -108.90 -194.90
C ASN A 597 84.39 -107.51 -195.15
N ALA A 598 83.60 -106.49 -195.48
CA ALA A 598 84.09 -105.12 -195.61
C ALA A 598 84.49 -104.51 -194.25
N THR A 599 83.74 -104.77 -193.17
CA THR A 599 84.13 -104.36 -191.81
C THR A 599 85.26 -105.23 -191.24
N LEU A 600 85.34 -106.52 -191.56
CA LEU A 600 86.49 -107.38 -191.22
C LEU A 600 87.75 -106.97 -191.97
N CYS A 601 87.69 -106.67 -193.27
CA CYS A 601 88.83 -106.13 -194.03
C CYS A 601 89.24 -104.74 -193.53
N SER A 602 88.29 -103.87 -193.16
CA SER A 602 88.60 -102.55 -192.59
C SER A 602 89.22 -102.63 -191.19
N SER A 603 88.79 -103.58 -190.36
CA SER A 603 89.36 -103.80 -189.02
C SER A 603 90.68 -104.58 -189.08
N LEU A 604 90.84 -105.57 -189.97
CA LEU A 604 92.13 -106.20 -190.29
C LEU A 604 93.14 -105.22 -190.89
N GLY A 605 92.70 -104.25 -191.70
CA GLY A 605 93.57 -103.17 -192.17
C GLY A 605 94.13 -102.36 -191.00
N LYS A 606 93.25 -101.84 -190.15
CA LYS A 606 93.64 -101.01 -188.99
C LYS A 606 94.32 -101.80 -187.84
N LEU A 607 94.15 -103.13 -187.78
CA LEU A 607 94.95 -103.99 -186.90
C LEU A 607 96.29 -104.40 -187.53
N LYS A 608 96.40 -104.57 -188.85
CA LYS A 608 97.71 -104.76 -189.50
C LYS A 608 98.59 -103.53 -189.31
N GLU A 609 98.04 -102.32 -189.45
CA GLU A 609 98.73 -101.07 -189.08
C GLU A 609 99.18 -101.03 -187.61
N ARG A 610 98.43 -101.65 -186.68
CA ARG A 610 98.75 -101.65 -185.24
C ARG A 610 99.59 -102.84 -184.75
N ALA A 611 99.72 -103.92 -185.53
CA ALA A 611 100.34 -105.17 -185.08
C ALA A 611 101.51 -105.66 -185.94
N GLN A 612 101.58 -105.32 -187.24
CA GLN A 612 102.83 -105.53 -188.00
C GLN A 612 103.96 -104.59 -187.56
N LEU A 613 103.73 -103.77 -186.53
CA LEU A 613 104.77 -102.93 -185.96
C LEU A 613 104.74 -102.69 -184.45
N ARG A 614 104.92 -103.79 -183.71
CA ARG A 614 105.80 -103.75 -182.54
C ARG A 614 107.08 -104.59 -182.64
N ASP A 615 107.28 -105.33 -183.74
CA ASP A 615 108.52 -106.10 -183.96
C ASP A 615 108.93 -106.29 -185.45
N LEU A 616 108.76 -105.27 -186.31
CA LEU A 616 109.64 -105.01 -187.50
C LEU A 616 109.36 -103.66 -188.22
N ARG A 617 110.16 -102.60 -187.91
CA ARG A 617 110.35 -101.29 -188.62
C ARG A 617 109.45 -100.02 -188.42
N VAL A 618 109.56 -99.32 -187.27
CA VAL A 618 109.80 -97.84 -187.20
C VAL A 618 108.64 -96.79 -187.46
N ILE A 619 108.40 -95.87 -186.47
CA ILE A 619 108.00 -94.40 -186.54
C ILE A 619 106.52 -93.83 -186.49
N SER A 620 106.19 -93.10 -185.38
CA SER A 620 105.76 -91.65 -185.19
C SER A 620 104.33 -91.06 -185.61
N PRO A 621 103.97 -89.73 -185.52
CA PRO A 621 103.25 -89.06 -184.37
C PRO A 621 102.06 -88.03 -184.65
N GLN A 622 101.32 -87.50 -183.62
CA GLN A 622 100.80 -86.07 -183.39
C GLN A 622 99.39 -85.75 -182.70
N GLN A 623 99.36 -84.70 -181.82
CA GLN A 623 98.40 -83.53 -181.58
C GLN A 623 97.08 -83.45 -180.69
N MET A 624 96.97 -82.31 -179.93
CA MET A 624 95.81 -81.51 -179.31
C MET A 624 94.97 -81.98 -178.08
N GLY A 625 94.26 -81.15 -177.24
CA GLY A 625 94.29 -79.68 -176.93
C GLY A 625 93.02 -78.98 -176.24
N LEU A 626 93.21 -78.00 -175.30
CA LEU A 626 92.27 -76.94 -174.72
C LEU A 626 91.15 -77.35 -173.67
N LEU A 627 90.31 -76.53 -172.92
CA LEU A 627 89.98 -75.07 -172.70
C LEU A 627 89.20 -74.79 -171.33
N SER A 628 89.10 -73.55 -170.74
CA SER A 628 88.32 -73.19 -169.47
C SER A 628 87.89 -71.67 -169.27
N LYS A 629 86.86 -71.29 -168.43
CA LYS A 629 86.48 -69.86 -168.01
C LYS A 629 85.67 -69.62 -166.65
N PRO A 630 85.56 -68.37 -166.04
CA PRO A 630 85.58 -68.10 -164.55
C PRO A 630 84.87 -66.81 -163.86
N ARG A 631 85.10 -66.55 -162.52
CA ARG A 631 85.34 -65.24 -161.72
C ARG A 631 84.39 -64.56 -160.63
N ASP A 632 85.03 -64.04 -159.54
CA ASP A 632 84.97 -62.77 -158.68
C ASP A 632 83.95 -62.28 -157.54
N ASN A 633 84.47 -62.16 -156.26
CA ASN A 633 84.71 -60.98 -155.31
C ASN A 633 83.72 -60.14 -154.34
N ALA A 634 84.16 -59.90 -153.07
CA ALA A 634 84.06 -58.75 -152.06
C ALA A 634 82.80 -58.22 -151.24
N GLY A 635 82.93 -57.69 -149.96
CA GLY A 635 81.89 -56.79 -149.32
C GLY A 635 81.63 -56.34 -147.80
N ASN A 636 82.58 -56.17 -146.83
CA ASN A 636 82.64 -55.22 -145.63
C ASN A 636 81.56 -54.93 -144.46
N LEU A 637 82.02 -54.92 -143.17
CA LEU A 637 81.77 -54.08 -141.91
C LEU A 637 80.39 -53.72 -141.21
N GLY A 638 80.29 -53.79 -139.84
CA GLY A 638 79.46 -52.84 -138.99
C GLY A 638 78.84 -53.18 -137.57
N THR A 639 79.50 -52.79 -136.45
CA THR A 639 78.99 -52.28 -135.11
C THR A 639 77.98 -52.98 -134.11
N ASN A 640 78.50 -53.25 -132.89
CA ASN A 640 78.04 -52.92 -131.49
C ASN A 640 76.75 -53.43 -130.75
N SER A 641 76.95 -54.41 -129.85
CA SER A 641 76.94 -54.30 -128.36
C SER A 641 75.78 -53.67 -127.53
N LYS A 642 75.08 -54.50 -126.72
CA LYS A 642 75.23 -54.59 -125.23
C LYS A 642 74.41 -55.77 -124.63
N ALA A 643 74.85 -56.32 -123.50
CA ALA A 643 74.26 -57.51 -122.87
C ALA A 643 74.28 -57.48 -121.31
N SER A 644 73.61 -58.46 -120.69
CA SER A 644 73.16 -58.51 -119.29
C SER A 644 74.11 -59.14 -118.27
N ASN A 645 73.99 -58.71 -117.00
CA ASN A 645 74.07 -59.53 -115.76
C ASN A 645 73.67 -58.67 -114.54
N GLY A 646 73.24 -59.18 -113.38
CA GLY A 646 72.96 -60.57 -112.98
C GLY A 646 73.30 -60.85 -111.51
N LYS A 647 72.37 -61.46 -110.73
CA LYS A 647 72.40 -61.72 -109.25
C LYS A 647 72.16 -60.45 -108.39
N GLY A 648 71.58 -60.52 -107.18
CA GLY A 648 70.90 -61.63 -106.47
C GLY A 648 70.89 -61.45 -104.93
N GLN A 649 70.09 -62.25 -104.21
CA GLN A 649 69.92 -62.35 -102.73
C GLN A 649 68.96 -61.35 -102.03
N ARG A 650 68.28 -61.65 -100.89
CA ARG A 650 67.86 -62.96 -100.27
C ARG A 650 66.93 -62.78 -99.04
N ALA A 651 65.69 -63.30 -99.14
CA ALA A 651 64.84 -63.99 -98.12
C ALA A 651 64.55 -63.39 -96.70
N PRO A 652 63.51 -63.88 -95.97
CA PRO A 652 62.91 -63.20 -94.80
C PRO A 652 62.98 -64.00 -93.46
N GLY A 653 62.24 -63.54 -92.42
CA GLY A 653 61.94 -64.27 -91.17
C GLY A 653 60.51 -63.98 -90.67
N VAL A 654 59.87 -64.94 -89.98
CA VAL A 654 58.43 -64.97 -89.62
C VAL A 654 58.20 -65.71 -88.29
N GLY A 655 57.15 -65.34 -87.54
CA GLY A 655 56.59 -66.03 -86.35
C GLY A 655 57.26 -65.68 -85.01
N ASP A 656 56.70 -65.98 -83.82
CA ASP A 656 55.34 -66.38 -83.38
C ASP A 656 55.33 -66.36 -81.82
N GLY A 657 54.23 -66.50 -81.05
CA GLY A 657 52.80 -66.70 -81.31
C GLY A 657 52.05 -67.18 -80.04
N THR A 658 50.73 -66.98 -79.91
CA THR A 658 49.83 -67.39 -78.76
C THR A 658 50.17 -66.78 -77.36
N ALA A 659 49.37 -66.81 -76.28
CA ALA A 659 47.91 -66.76 -75.98
C ALA A 659 47.73 -66.52 -74.45
N GLY A 660 46.59 -66.14 -73.84
CA GLY A 660 45.28 -65.70 -74.34
C GLY A 660 44.06 -66.21 -73.53
N GLY A 661 43.54 -65.47 -72.52
CA GLY A 661 42.35 -65.89 -71.74
C GLY A 661 41.94 -65.07 -70.49
N LYS A 662 40.71 -64.50 -70.53
CA LYS A 662 39.69 -64.27 -69.46
C LYS A 662 40.02 -63.62 -68.08
N ALA A 663 39.17 -62.64 -67.73
CA ALA A 663 38.51 -62.41 -66.42
C ALA A 663 39.36 -61.97 -65.20
N ALA A 664 38.84 -61.20 -64.21
CA ALA A 664 37.65 -60.33 -64.11
C ALA A 664 37.79 -59.40 -62.87
N GLU A 665 36.82 -58.49 -62.68
CA GLU A 665 36.47 -57.82 -61.40
C GLU A 665 37.54 -56.96 -60.69
N ASP A 666 37.58 -55.69 -61.11
CA ASP A 666 37.15 -54.54 -60.28
C ASP A 666 37.41 -54.55 -58.76
N MET A 667 38.30 -53.65 -58.30
CA MET A 667 37.95 -52.61 -57.30
C MET A 667 39.15 -51.68 -56.98
N GLY A 668 38.96 -50.38 -57.16
CA GLY A 668 39.53 -49.29 -56.35
C GLY A 668 41.06 -49.11 -56.24
N PRO A 669 41.63 -48.10 -56.94
CA PRO A 669 42.80 -47.34 -56.52
C PRO A 669 42.41 -45.97 -55.91
N TRP A 670 43.43 -45.18 -55.58
CA TRP A 670 43.41 -43.74 -55.23
C TRP A 670 42.96 -43.36 -53.81
N GLU A 671 43.54 -42.36 -53.15
CA GLU A 671 44.94 -41.89 -52.98
C GLU A 671 44.89 -40.55 -52.23
N GLN A 672 45.88 -40.26 -51.36
CA GLN A 672 46.25 -38.91 -50.86
C GLN A 672 45.13 -38.11 -50.12
N GLY A 673 45.35 -37.25 -49.13
CA GLY A 673 46.49 -36.74 -48.36
C GLY A 673 45.94 -35.65 -47.40
N SER A 674 46.69 -34.91 -46.59
CA SER A 674 48.10 -34.93 -46.18
C SER A 674 48.28 -34.01 -44.94
N LEU A 675 49.46 -34.03 -44.30
CA LEU A 675 50.00 -33.06 -43.31
C LEU A 675 49.52 -33.09 -41.83
N VAL A 676 50.49 -32.85 -40.94
CA VAL A 676 50.55 -32.90 -39.44
C VAL A 676 51.83 -32.09 -39.01
N PRO A 677 52.05 -31.54 -37.78
CA PRO A 677 51.18 -31.24 -36.62
C PRO A 677 50.77 -29.74 -36.55
N PRO A 678 51.42 -28.72 -35.88
CA PRO A 678 52.62 -28.62 -35.01
C PRO A 678 52.33 -28.14 -33.54
N SER A 679 53.32 -27.58 -32.81
CA SER A 679 53.19 -26.90 -31.48
C SER A 679 54.41 -25.98 -31.20
N ILE A 680 54.31 -25.05 -30.20
CA ILE A 680 55.36 -24.40 -29.33
C ILE A 680 55.27 -22.84 -29.16
N TYR A 681 55.29 -22.41 -27.88
CA TYR A 681 55.72 -21.15 -27.16
C TYR A 681 56.19 -19.87 -27.94
N SER A 682 56.23 -18.63 -27.41
CA SER A 682 56.18 -18.03 -26.03
C SER A 682 55.45 -16.65 -26.09
N ASP A 683 55.16 -15.87 -25.02
CA ASP A 683 56.09 -15.31 -24.00
C ASP A 683 55.37 -14.69 -22.75
N THR A 684 56.15 -14.13 -21.81
CA THR A 684 55.85 -13.68 -20.43
C THR A 684 55.68 -12.13 -20.31
N PRO A 685 55.33 -11.46 -19.16
CA PRO A 685 55.60 -11.83 -17.73
C PRO A 685 54.56 -11.50 -16.60
N SER A 686 54.67 -12.25 -15.49
CA SER A 686 54.73 -11.85 -14.04
C SER A 686 54.09 -10.53 -13.51
N LYS A 687 53.55 -10.39 -12.27
CA LYS A 687 53.78 -11.13 -10.99
C LYS A 687 52.79 -10.73 -9.86
N THR A 688 52.30 -11.69 -9.03
CA THR A 688 51.89 -11.59 -7.58
C THR A 688 50.80 -10.54 -7.14
N LEU A 689 50.03 -10.65 -6.04
CA LEU A 689 50.11 -11.41 -4.75
C LEU A 689 48.68 -11.62 -4.10
N SER A 690 48.60 -12.47 -3.06
CA SER A 690 47.69 -12.59 -1.86
C SER A 690 46.64 -11.49 -1.51
N GLN A 691 45.60 -11.68 -0.64
CA GLN A 691 45.10 -12.78 0.23
C GLN A 691 43.62 -12.59 0.70
N GLN A 692 43.17 -13.42 1.66
CA GLN A 692 41.83 -13.56 2.28
C GLN A 692 41.38 -12.42 3.24
N THR A 693 40.08 -12.42 3.58
CA THR A 693 39.48 -12.25 4.96
C THR A 693 38.47 -11.10 5.22
N LEU A 694 37.33 -11.52 5.81
CA LEU A 694 36.27 -10.87 6.61
C LEU A 694 36.34 -9.36 6.99
N ALA A 695 35.18 -8.68 6.95
CA ALA A 695 34.63 -7.88 8.07
C ALA A 695 33.14 -7.45 7.89
N LEU A 696 32.33 -7.63 8.94
CA LEU A 696 31.16 -6.80 9.35
C LEU A 696 31.71 -5.73 10.35
N PRO A 697 31.04 -4.59 10.70
CA PRO A 697 29.65 -4.61 11.24
C PRO A 697 28.77 -3.31 11.23
N LEU A 698 27.52 -3.50 11.65
CA LEU A 698 26.65 -2.71 12.58
C LEU A 698 26.40 -1.19 12.44
N ASP A 699 25.16 -0.86 12.82
CA ASP A 699 24.58 0.45 13.09
C ASP A 699 25.16 1.16 14.35
N LEU A 700 24.97 2.48 14.44
CA LEU A 700 24.57 3.13 15.70
C LEU A 700 23.93 4.51 15.46
N GLU A 701 22.60 4.63 15.57
CA GLU A 701 21.97 5.95 15.72
C GLU A 701 22.09 6.45 17.17
N LYS A 702 22.53 7.69 17.35
CA LYS A 702 22.47 8.39 18.64
C LYS A 702 22.66 9.90 18.45
N ASP A 703 21.61 10.69 18.63
CA ASP A 703 21.74 12.15 18.57
C ASP A 703 20.92 12.87 19.65
N THR A 704 21.41 14.04 20.07
CA THR A 704 20.83 14.85 21.16
C THR A 704 20.78 16.32 20.77
N PRO A 705 19.66 17.03 20.98
CA PRO A 705 19.45 18.35 20.38
C PRO A 705 20.19 19.48 21.10
N LYS A 706 20.75 20.42 20.33
CA LYS A 706 21.13 21.78 20.80
C LYS A 706 20.74 22.85 19.77
N PRO A 707 20.58 24.13 20.18
CA PRO A 707 19.69 25.07 19.50
C PRO A 707 20.36 26.02 18.49
N HIS A 708 19.57 26.54 17.54
CA HIS A 708 19.96 27.57 16.57
C HIS A 708 19.78 29.02 17.09
N PRO A 709 20.49 30.02 16.50
CA PRO A 709 20.61 31.38 17.04
C PRO A 709 19.60 32.42 16.48
N LYS A 710 19.69 33.65 17.02
CA LYS A 710 18.82 34.81 16.71
C LYS A 710 19.39 35.69 15.57
N MET A 711 18.53 36.35 14.79
CA MET A 711 18.60 37.73 14.24
C MET A 711 17.60 37.89 13.06
N PRO A 712 17.22 39.11 12.60
CA PRO A 712 17.35 40.45 13.20
C PRO A 712 16.00 41.21 13.34
N ARG A 713 16.03 42.46 13.86
CA ARG A 713 14.90 43.41 13.88
C ARG A 713 15.05 44.48 12.79
N ASN A 714 13.94 44.99 12.22
CA ASN A 714 13.43 46.37 12.47
C ASN A 714 12.23 46.79 11.58
N ILE A 715 11.71 48.01 11.86
CA ILE A 715 10.64 48.78 11.15
C ILE A 715 9.22 48.35 11.58
N ARG A 716 8.39 49.15 12.29
CA ARG A 716 7.92 50.50 11.91
C ARG A 716 7.34 51.32 13.09
N SER A 717 7.35 52.64 12.88
CA SER A 717 6.88 53.79 13.67
C SER A 717 5.54 53.71 14.44
N ARG A 718 5.49 54.40 15.60
CA ARG A 718 4.49 55.47 15.85
C ARG A 718 4.90 56.43 16.99
N THR A 719 4.37 57.66 16.96
CA THR A 719 4.72 58.78 17.83
C THR A 719 3.58 59.22 18.76
N THR A 720 3.96 59.63 19.97
CA THR A 720 3.35 60.63 20.88
C THR A 720 1.93 61.17 20.64
N GLY A 721 1.07 61.12 21.66
CA GLY A 721 -0.18 61.90 21.76
C GLY A 721 -0.68 62.01 23.21
N MET A 722 -0.95 63.24 23.69
CA MET A 722 -1.18 63.57 25.11
C MET A 722 -2.60 63.31 25.64
N GLN A 723 -2.74 63.19 26.97
CA GLN A 723 -3.97 63.55 27.69
C GLN A 723 -4.12 65.08 27.84
N PRO A 724 -5.38 65.57 27.93
CA PRO A 724 -5.72 66.75 28.72
C PRO A 724 -6.63 66.40 29.93
N LYS A 725 -6.57 67.22 30.99
CA LYS A 725 -7.51 67.23 32.12
C LYS A 725 -8.11 68.63 32.28
N ARG A 726 -9.34 68.69 32.83
CA ARG A 726 -10.11 69.88 33.24
C ARG A 726 -10.60 70.82 32.11
N LYS A 727 -11.92 70.94 31.99
CA LYS A 727 -12.62 71.82 32.95
C LYS A 727 -13.32 70.95 33.98
#